data_AF-A0A4P7R223-F1
#
_entry.id   AF-A0A4P7R223-F1
#
_cell.length_a   1.000
_cell.length_b   1.000
_cell.length_c   1.000
_cell.angle_alpha   90.00
_cell.angle_beta   90.00
_cell.angle_gamma   90.00
#
_symmetry.space_group_name_H-M   'P 1'
#
loop_
_entity.id
_entity.type
_entity.pdbx_description
1 polymer ?
#
loop_
_entity_poly.entity_id
_entity_poly.type
_entity_poly.pdbx_seq_one_letter_code
_entity_poly.pdbx_strand_id
1 'polypeptide(L)'
;MAKPFTIAVPDERLAGIDAKVASFDWGALPDAGGWQSGVGLADLKRLVDYWRTRFDWRAQERRLNALPHFTSEVLGQKLHFVHARGDGSRAPLLLLHGWPGSFIEFEALIAPLVADGHDVVVPSLPGYAFSGRPAAPIGPRRTGEIMHGLMTELFGDARYLVQGGDWGAAIGSWMAHDHPEAIDALHLNMVLIQAADVSPKTPDELAWAARRATLAKEETGYSQEQGTRPQTLGVAMADSPVGVAAWILEKFGAWADVPRDEQGRPDLWQAFDEDTLLTNIMLYLVEGSFITSTWMYRGRVLEGSGQFPAGSRIKVPTGVAAFPDPVFPPPPRSHARKTYNIVNWSEMKAGGHFAALEQPELLLADMRRFFADQESSQRGRRHRLIGAAGLAGVAALGLWALAGGSRRSHDAEARRRATYQPLDVPKAVAEGVWIVDSGPIDAMGFALPVRMTILRLENGDLLLHSPTPFSTELAQAVEALGRVRHLVAPNVAHWTFLADWQRAYPEATTWAAPGLRDRAPVRASSVRFDAELGETAPAEWSGTLDQGIVHGGAGFNEVWFFHRPTKTLVLVDLIENLDPEKLPPITRMVMQASAATHGTTARYLRLPVRLGGADAKKAVQAIVALEPDRVIFAHGRPFDSDGAARLKRAFEWLI
;
A
#
# COMPACT_ATOMS: atom_id res chain seq x y z
N MET A 1 8.03 12.52 -0.19
CA MET A 1 9.43 12.07 0.00
C MET A 1 9.79 12.21 1.46
N ALA A 2 10.17 11.09 2.08
CA ALA A 2 10.59 11.01 3.47
C ALA A 2 11.78 11.93 3.80
N LYS A 3 11.69 12.64 4.92
CA LYS A 3 12.71 13.56 5.43
C LYS A 3 13.19 13.10 6.80
N PRO A 4 14.51 13.12 7.08
CA PRO A 4 15.02 12.82 8.41
C PRO A 4 14.34 13.69 9.48
N PHE A 5 14.10 13.09 10.64
CA PHE A 5 13.49 13.74 11.79
C PHE A 5 14.36 13.52 13.02
N THR A 6 14.39 14.49 13.93
CA THR A 6 15.06 14.39 15.21
C THR A 6 14.08 14.88 16.26
N ILE A 7 13.87 14.08 17.30
CA ILE A 7 13.05 14.46 18.44
C ILE A 7 13.81 15.55 19.19
N ALA A 8 13.22 16.73 19.28
CA ALA A 8 13.78 17.89 19.96
C ALA A 8 12.65 18.67 20.62
N VAL A 9 12.23 18.22 21.80
CA VAL A 9 11.15 18.86 22.55
C VAL A 9 11.67 20.14 23.20
N PRO A 10 11.01 21.30 23.08
CA PRO A 10 11.47 22.54 23.72
C PRO A 10 11.49 22.44 25.26
N ASP A 11 12.51 23.02 25.91
CA ASP A 11 12.61 23.06 27.38
C ASP A 11 11.38 23.68 28.03
N GLU A 12 10.81 24.73 27.42
CA GLU A 12 9.58 25.37 27.88
C GLU A 12 8.39 24.39 27.95
N ARG A 13 8.29 23.48 26.96
CA ARG A 13 7.23 22.48 26.94
C ARG A 13 7.40 21.48 28.09
N LEU A 14 8.63 21.05 28.35
CA LEU A 14 8.93 20.13 29.45
C LEU A 14 8.69 20.78 30.81
N ALA A 15 9.17 22.02 31.01
CA ALA A 15 8.95 22.78 32.23
C ALA A 15 7.46 23.02 32.49
N GLY A 16 6.66 23.28 31.45
CA GLY A 16 5.22 23.43 31.57
C GLY A 16 4.50 22.14 31.98
N ILE A 17 4.98 20.97 31.53
CA ILE A 17 4.45 19.67 31.97
C ILE A 17 4.84 19.42 33.43
N ASP A 18 6.11 19.60 33.78
CA ASP A 18 6.65 19.39 35.12
C ASP A 18 5.93 20.26 36.17
N ALA A 19 5.72 21.54 35.88
CA ALA A 19 5.00 22.45 36.78
C ALA A 19 3.59 21.95 37.11
N LYS A 20 2.85 21.42 36.13
CA LYS A 20 1.49 20.88 36.31
C LYS A 20 1.49 19.55 37.06
N VAL A 21 2.48 18.70 36.81
CA VAL A 21 2.67 17.46 37.58
C VAL A 21 2.97 17.80 39.04
N ALA A 22 3.83 18.78 39.29
CA ALA A 22 4.22 19.21 40.63
C ALA A 22 3.09 19.86 41.43
N SER A 23 2.19 20.59 40.76
CA SER A 23 1.07 21.30 41.38
C SER A 23 -0.21 20.47 41.50
N PHE A 24 -0.20 19.19 41.14
CA PHE A 24 -1.39 18.34 41.22
C PHE A 24 -1.87 18.19 42.67
N ASP A 25 -3.13 18.57 42.93
CA ASP A 25 -3.73 18.51 44.26
C ASP A 25 -4.26 17.11 44.58
N TRP A 26 -3.44 16.31 45.24
CA TRP A 26 -3.83 14.99 45.74
C TRP A 26 -4.92 15.05 46.83
N GLY A 27 -5.10 16.18 47.52
CA GLY A 27 -6.13 16.34 48.55
C GLY A 27 -7.54 16.43 47.97
N ALA A 28 -7.66 16.89 46.72
CA ALA A 28 -8.91 16.95 45.98
C ALA A 28 -9.36 15.59 45.38
N LEU A 29 -8.51 14.56 45.43
CA LEU A 29 -8.78 13.25 44.81
C LEU A 29 -8.93 12.14 45.88
N PRO A 30 -10.17 11.83 46.33
CA PRO A 30 -10.41 10.74 47.25
C PRO A 30 -10.13 9.37 46.60
N ASP A 31 -9.71 8.39 47.41
CA ASP A 31 -9.53 7.00 46.98
C ASP A 31 -10.89 6.30 46.89
N ALA A 32 -11.21 5.72 45.72
CA ALA A 32 -12.45 5.00 45.45
C ALA A 32 -12.32 3.48 45.68
N GLY A 33 -11.33 3.02 46.46
CA GLY A 33 -11.14 1.60 46.76
C GLY A 33 -10.12 0.91 45.85
N GLY A 34 -9.10 1.66 45.39
CA GLY A 34 -8.03 1.12 44.56
C GLY A 34 -8.46 0.73 43.15
N TRP A 35 -7.86 -0.34 42.62
CA TRP A 35 -7.97 -0.74 41.21
C TRP A 35 -9.36 -1.20 40.75
N GLN A 36 -10.33 -1.35 41.65
CA GLN A 36 -11.69 -1.78 41.31
C GLN A 36 -12.53 -0.69 40.64
N SER A 37 -12.12 0.59 40.76
CA SER A 37 -12.87 1.74 40.23
C SER A 37 -12.00 2.69 39.40
N GLY A 38 -10.85 2.21 38.90
CA GLY A 38 -9.92 2.98 38.08
C GLY A 38 -8.47 2.72 38.46
N VAL A 39 -7.60 3.69 38.20
CA VAL A 39 -6.17 3.59 38.53
C VAL A 39 -5.96 3.51 40.05
N GLY A 40 -5.06 2.63 40.51
CA GLY A 40 -4.65 2.62 41.90
C GLY A 40 -3.91 3.91 42.28
N LEU A 41 -4.42 4.68 43.25
CA LEU A 41 -3.78 5.93 43.65
C LEU A 41 -2.36 5.75 44.20
N ALA A 42 -2.07 4.61 44.84
CA ALA A 42 -0.72 4.30 45.31
C ALA A 42 0.27 4.15 44.13
N ASP A 43 -0.13 3.43 43.08
CA ASP A 43 0.69 3.22 41.88
C ASP A 43 0.85 4.52 41.08
N LEU A 44 -0.21 5.31 40.95
CA LEU A 44 -0.13 6.62 40.30
C LEU A 44 0.78 7.59 41.07
N LYS A 45 0.68 7.64 42.41
CA LYS A 45 1.59 8.44 43.25
C LYS A 45 3.03 8.00 43.09
N ARG A 46 3.29 6.70 43.12
CA ARG A 46 4.64 6.15 42.85
C ARG A 46 5.18 6.62 41.50
N LEU A 47 4.38 6.50 40.44
CA LEU A 47 4.78 6.92 39.10
C LEU A 47 5.08 8.43 39.04
N VAL A 48 4.21 9.25 39.63
CA VAL A 48 4.36 10.72 39.68
C VAL A 48 5.57 11.13 40.52
N ASP A 49 5.82 10.45 41.63
CA ASP A 49 7.00 10.70 42.47
C ASP A 49 8.29 10.37 41.71
N TYR A 50 8.32 9.24 40.98
CA TYR A 50 9.44 8.93 40.08
C TYR A 50 9.59 9.98 38.97
N TRP A 51 8.47 10.39 38.37
CA TRP A 51 8.44 11.41 37.31
C TRP A 51 9.09 12.72 37.77
N ARG A 52 8.79 13.18 38.99
CA ARG A 52 9.30 14.44 39.54
C ARG A 52 10.74 14.37 40.02
N THR A 53 11.21 13.19 40.41
CA THR A 53 12.48 13.07 41.16
C THR A 53 13.59 12.35 40.40
N ARG A 54 13.25 11.53 39.40
CA ARG A 54 14.21 10.64 38.72
C ARG A 54 14.08 10.58 37.21
N PHE A 55 12.88 10.71 36.67
CA PHE A 55 12.67 10.62 35.22
C PHE A 55 13.38 11.76 34.48
N ASP A 56 14.24 11.41 33.53
CA ASP A 56 14.95 12.36 32.67
C ASP A 56 14.46 12.23 31.22
N TRP A 57 13.55 13.12 30.79
CA TRP A 57 13.10 13.14 29.39
C TRP A 57 14.27 13.30 28.41
N ARG A 58 15.32 14.05 28.75
CA ARG A 58 16.47 14.24 27.84
C ARG A 58 17.26 12.96 27.67
N ALA A 59 17.32 12.09 28.68
CA ALA A 59 17.87 10.74 28.53
C ALA A 59 17.02 9.90 27.58
N GLN A 60 15.70 9.94 27.73
CA GLN A 60 14.78 9.21 26.85
C GLN A 60 14.83 9.75 25.41
N GLU A 61 14.85 11.06 25.23
CA GLU A 61 14.99 11.72 23.92
C GLU A 61 16.29 11.32 23.22
N ARG A 62 17.43 11.27 23.93
CA ARG A 62 18.70 10.77 23.37
C ARG A 62 18.62 9.30 22.97
N ARG A 63 18.00 8.47 23.81
CA ARG A 63 17.80 7.04 23.55
C ARG A 63 16.93 6.82 22.32
N LEU A 64 15.79 7.49 22.23
CA LEU A 64 14.86 7.40 21.09
C LEU A 64 15.54 7.87 19.80
N ASN A 65 16.26 8.99 19.83
CA ASN A 65 17.01 9.50 18.67
C ASN A 65 18.17 8.60 18.19
N ALA A 66 18.48 7.50 18.90
CA ALA A 66 19.36 6.46 18.36
C ALA A 66 18.68 5.67 17.22
N LEU A 67 17.36 5.74 17.10
CA LEU A 67 16.60 5.17 16.00
C LEU A 67 16.56 6.13 14.79
N PRO A 68 16.52 5.61 13.56
CA PRO A 68 16.44 6.42 12.35
C PRO A 68 15.00 6.91 12.10
N HIS A 69 14.70 8.11 12.59
CA HIS A 69 13.38 8.73 12.46
C HIS A 69 13.23 9.52 11.16
N PHE A 70 12.02 9.51 10.61
CA PHE A 70 11.63 10.24 9.42
C PHE A 70 10.23 10.84 9.56
N THR A 71 9.94 11.82 8.71
CA THR A 71 8.60 12.31 8.45
C THR A 71 8.28 12.31 6.96
N SER A 72 7.03 12.05 6.59
CA SER A 72 6.52 12.26 5.23
C SER A 72 5.09 12.80 5.25
N GLU A 73 4.67 13.38 4.14
CA GLU A 73 3.27 13.76 3.91
C GLU A 73 2.65 12.73 2.98
N VAL A 74 1.76 11.91 3.53
CA VAL A 74 1.14 10.78 2.83
C VAL A 74 -0.36 11.02 2.78
N LEU A 75 -0.92 11.14 1.56
CA LEU A 75 -2.34 11.42 1.34
C LEU A 75 -2.86 12.62 2.17
N GLY A 76 -2.03 13.67 2.29
CA GLY A 76 -2.34 14.89 3.05
C GLY A 76 -2.18 14.76 4.57
N GLN A 77 -1.67 13.63 5.07
CA GLN A 77 -1.39 13.40 6.49
C GLN A 77 0.13 13.45 6.75
N LYS A 78 0.58 14.32 7.66
CA LYS A 78 1.96 14.30 8.16
C LYS A 78 2.15 13.09 9.06
N LEU A 79 3.04 12.19 8.66
CA LEU A 79 3.40 11.00 9.43
C LEU A 79 4.83 11.11 9.95
N HIS A 80 5.02 10.68 11.18
CA HIS A 80 6.30 10.31 11.76
C HIS A 80 6.44 8.79 11.73
N PHE A 81 7.64 8.30 11.46
CA PHE A 81 7.95 6.87 11.51
C PHE A 81 9.43 6.62 11.74
N VAL A 82 9.75 5.50 12.37
CA VAL A 82 11.10 4.92 12.34
C VAL A 82 11.23 4.08 11.08
N HIS A 83 12.34 4.23 10.35
CA HIS A 83 12.71 3.33 9.23
C HIS A 83 14.14 2.83 9.42
N ALA A 84 14.25 1.63 9.99
CA ALA A 84 15.52 0.95 10.18
C ALA A 84 15.78 -0.01 9.02
N ARG A 85 16.89 0.19 8.31
CA ARG A 85 17.20 -0.52 7.06
C ARG A 85 17.89 -1.85 7.34
N GLY A 86 17.33 -2.93 6.80
CA GLY A 86 17.99 -4.23 6.70
C GLY A 86 18.97 -4.30 5.54
N ASP A 87 19.48 -5.50 5.25
CA ASP A 87 20.31 -5.77 4.08
C ASP A 87 19.50 -5.95 2.77
N GLY A 88 18.16 -5.84 2.85
CA GLY A 88 17.24 -5.98 1.74
C GLY A 88 17.04 -7.43 1.27
N SER A 89 17.53 -8.43 2.03
CA SER A 89 17.38 -9.85 1.69
C SER A 89 15.98 -10.39 1.96
N ARG A 90 15.17 -9.67 2.74
CA ARG A 90 13.78 -10.01 3.07
C ARG A 90 12.81 -8.88 2.74
N ALA A 91 11.51 -9.24 2.68
CA ALA A 91 10.46 -8.26 2.39
C ALA A 91 10.42 -7.16 3.47
N PRO A 92 10.08 -5.91 3.12
CA PRO A 92 9.85 -4.86 4.12
C PRO A 92 8.77 -5.27 5.12
N LEU A 93 8.90 -4.81 6.36
CA LEU A 93 8.01 -5.15 7.47
C LEU A 93 7.48 -3.90 8.14
N LEU A 94 6.15 -3.78 8.17
CA LEU A 94 5.42 -2.70 8.83
C LEU A 94 4.92 -3.19 10.20
N LEU A 95 5.30 -2.50 11.27
CA LEU A 95 4.86 -2.78 12.64
C LEU A 95 3.88 -1.69 13.11
N LEU A 96 2.64 -2.07 13.44
CA LEU A 96 1.57 -1.13 13.76
C LEU A 96 1.18 -1.22 15.23
N HIS A 97 1.37 -0.12 15.97
CA HIS A 97 1.04 -0.02 17.39
C HIS A 97 -0.45 0.25 17.63
N GLY A 98 -0.84 0.32 18.90
CA GLY A 98 -2.21 0.59 19.34
C GLY A 98 -2.38 1.86 20.17
N TRP A 99 -3.47 1.88 20.93
CA TRP A 99 -3.73 2.80 22.03
C TRP A 99 -3.88 1.99 23.34
N PRO A 100 -3.31 2.44 24.47
CA PRO A 100 -2.61 3.71 24.68
C PRO A 100 -1.10 3.62 24.48
N GLY A 101 -0.62 2.74 23.60
CA GLY A 101 0.81 2.62 23.31
C GLY A 101 1.30 3.53 22.18
N SER A 102 2.50 3.25 21.66
CA SER A 102 3.17 4.07 20.64
C SER A 102 4.27 3.27 19.93
N PHE A 103 5.02 3.91 19.03
CA PHE A 103 6.11 3.25 18.29
C PHE A 103 7.18 2.62 19.20
N ILE A 104 7.27 3.03 20.47
CA ILE A 104 8.26 2.50 21.42
C ILE A 104 7.97 1.04 21.82
N GLU A 105 6.73 0.57 21.63
CA GLU A 105 6.37 -0.83 21.89
C GLU A 105 7.28 -1.82 21.16
N PHE A 106 7.83 -1.41 20.01
CA PHE A 106 8.58 -2.28 19.12
C PHE A 106 10.11 -2.13 19.24
N GLU A 107 10.64 -1.32 20.16
CA GLU A 107 12.09 -1.07 20.23
C GLU A 107 12.92 -2.36 20.33
N ALA A 108 12.46 -3.31 21.14
CA ALA A 108 13.11 -4.61 21.32
C ALA A 108 13.06 -5.50 20.06
N LEU A 109 12.15 -5.23 19.12
CA LEU A 109 11.97 -6.02 17.90
C LEU A 109 12.75 -5.46 16.71
N ILE A 110 12.99 -4.14 16.66
CA ILE A 110 13.56 -3.46 15.49
C ILE A 110 14.94 -4.04 15.11
N ALA A 111 15.91 -4.02 16.02
CA ALA A 111 17.27 -4.45 15.70
C ALA A 111 17.36 -5.95 15.32
N PRO A 112 16.68 -6.89 16.03
CA PRO A 112 16.63 -8.29 15.60
C PRO A 112 16.02 -8.50 14.22
N LEU A 113 14.93 -7.80 13.87
CA LEU A 113 14.27 -7.94 12.57
C LEU A 113 15.10 -7.33 11.43
N VAL A 114 15.79 -6.22 11.70
CA VAL A 114 16.80 -5.64 10.79
C VAL A 114 17.93 -6.64 10.53
N ALA A 115 18.44 -7.29 11.58
CA ALA A 115 19.48 -8.30 11.46
C ALA A 115 19.03 -9.56 10.69
N ASP A 116 17.73 -9.85 10.68
CA ASP A 116 17.16 -10.92 9.83
C ASP A 116 17.10 -10.53 8.34
N GLY A 117 17.29 -9.24 8.01
CA GLY A 117 17.34 -8.71 6.65
C GLY A 117 16.12 -7.89 6.22
N HIS A 118 15.20 -7.57 7.14
CA HIS A 118 14.02 -6.75 6.86
C HIS A 118 14.34 -5.24 6.92
N ASP A 119 13.82 -4.46 5.97
CA ASP A 119 13.55 -3.04 6.22
C ASP A 119 12.35 -2.93 7.18
N VAL A 120 12.58 -2.41 8.39
CA VAL A 120 11.56 -2.31 9.44
C VAL A 120 11.04 -0.89 9.51
N VAL A 121 9.73 -0.74 9.32
CA VAL A 121 9.01 0.54 9.39
C VAL A 121 8.05 0.52 10.57
N VAL A 122 8.20 1.49 11.48
CA VAL A 122 7.37 1.64 12.67
C VAL A 122 6.78 3.05 12.69
N PRO A 123 5.60 3.27 12.09
CA PRO A 123 4.95 4.57 12.10
C PRO A 123 4.35 4.89 13.46
N SER A 124 4.38 6.17 13.82
CA SER A 124 3.36 6.70 14.73
C SER A 124 2.06 6.83 13.95
N LEU A 125 0.97 6.25 14.45
CA LEU A 125 -0.34 6.36 13.81
C LEU A 125 -0.77 7.84 13.67
N PRO A 126 -1.62 8.20 12.70
CA PRO A 126 -2.12 9.57 12.56
C PRO A 126 -2.72 10.11 13.87
N GLY A 127 -2.22 11.25 14.35
CA GLY A 127 -2.63 11.83 15.64
C GLY A 127 -1.99 11.20 16.88
N TYR A 128 -0.92 10.42 16.74
CA TYR A 128 -0.15 9.83 17.84
C TYR A 128 1.30 10.33 17.81
N ALA A 129 1.89 10.56 18.99
CA ALA A 129 3.26 10.99 19.16
C ALA A 129 3.62 12.16 18.22
N PHE A 130 4.60 11.97 17.32
CA PHE A 130 5.07 13.01 16.40
C PHE A 130 4.36 13.02 15.04
N SER A 131 3.40 12.11 14.80
CA SER A 131 2.53 12.19 13.63
C SER A 131 1.53 13.33 13.80
N GLY A 132 1.33 14.11 12.74
CA GLY A 132 0.48 15.28 12.79
C GLY A 132 -0.97 14.96 13.13
N ARG A 133 -1.68 15.94 13.69
CA ARG A 133 -3.12 15.85 13.92
C ARG A 133 -3.89 15.69 12.58
N PRO A 134 -4.77 14.69 12.44
CA PRO A 134 -5.67 14.59 11.29
C PRO A 134 -6.61 15.79 11.18
N ALA A 135 -7.07 16.12 9.97
CA ALA A 135 -7.99 17.24 9.75
C ALA A 135 -9.37 17.06 10.42
N ALA A 136 -9.81 15.80 10.54
CA ALA A 136 -11.04 15.37 11.20
C ALA A 136 -10.82 13.97 11.80
N PRO A 137 -11.74 13.45 12.63
CA PRO A 137 -11.61 12.08 13.11
C PRO A 137 -11.56 11.06 11.97
N ILE A 138 -10.53 10.22 11.97
CA ILE A 138 -10.32 9.12 11.02
C ILE A 138 -10.19 7.82 11.80
N GLY A 139 -10.66 6.72 11.22
CA GLY A 139 -10.67 5.39 11.81
C GLY A 139 -9.63 4.46 11.18
N PRO A 140 -9.70 3.16 11.50
CA PRO A 140 -8.70 2.19 11.08
C PRO A 140 -8.65 1.98 9.57
N ARG A 141 -9.77 2.14 8.85
CA ARG A 141 -9.77 1.93 7.38
C ARG A 141 -9.02 3.05 6.67
N ARG A 142 -9.34 4.32 6.95
CA ARG A 142 -8.61 5.46 6.38
C ARG A 142 -7.15 5.46 6.82
N THR A 143 -6.88 5.07 8.06
CA THR A 143 -5.50 4.91 8.52
C THR A 143 -4.77 3.81 7.74
N GLY A 144 -5.43 2.70 7.41
CA GLY A 144 -4.89 1.65 6.56
C GLY A 144 -4.49 2.15 5.16
N GLU A 145 -5.31 2.98 4.52
CA GLU A 145 -4.96 3.63 3.25
C GLU A 145 -3.71 4.50 3.38
N ILE A 146 -3.59 5.26 4.47
CA ILE A 146 -2.43 6.12 4.75
C ILE A 146 -1.17 5.27 5.00
N MET A 147 -1.28 4.17 5.76
CA MET A 147 -0.15 3.27 6.01
C MET A 147 0.29 2.54 4.73
N HIS A 148 -0.66 2.11 3.89
CA HIS A 148 -0.34 1.55 2.57
C HIS A 148 0.38 2.58 1.70
N GLY A 149 -0.12 3.82 1.64
CA GLY A 149 0.54 4.92 0.93
C GLY A 149 1.97 5.19 1.41
N LEU A 150 2.23 5.07 2.72
CA LEU A 150 3.59 5.19 3.27
C LEU A 150 4.50 4.06 2.75
N MET A 151 4.02 2.82 2.77
CA MET A 151 4.79 1.69 2.25
C MET A 151 5.04 1.79 0.75
N THR A 152 4.04 2.26 -0.02
CA THR A 152 4.20 2.54 -1.46
C THR A 152 5.19 3.66 -1.72
N GLU A 153 5.20 4.73 -0.92
CA GLU A 153 6.19 5.79 -1.05
C GLU A 153 7.62 5.27 -0.81
N LEU A 154 7.81 4.43 0.21
CA LEU A 154 9.12 3.93 0.61
C LEU A 154 9.66 2.82 -0.31
N PHE A 155 8.79 1.92 -0.78
CA PHE A 155 9.19 0.69 -1.47
C PHE A 155 8.54 0.48 -2.84
N GLY A 156 7.74 1.43 -3.34
CA GLY A 156 6.98 1.29 -4.57
C GLY A 156 5.98 0.14 -4.48
N ASP A 157 5.89 -0.70 -5.52
CA ASP A 157 5.00 -1.88 -5.50
C ASP A 157 5.66 -3.13 -4.88
N ALA A 158 6.72 -2.95 -4.08
CA ALA A 158 7.26 -4.08 -3.32
C ALA A 158 6.19 -4.59 -2.35
N ARG A 159 5.99 -5.91 -2.36
CA ARG A 159 5.11 -6.55 -1.37
C ARG A 159 5.79 -6.54 -0.01
N TYR A 160 5.00 -6.35 1.03
CA TYR A 160 5.51 -6.19 2.39
C TYR A 160 4.71 -7.03 3.39
N LEU A 161 5.30 -7.22 4.55
CA LEU A 161 4.72 -7.90 5.69
C LEU A 161 4.09 -6.87 6.62
N VAL A 162 3.00 -7.24 7.28
CA VAL A 162 2.34 -6.39 8.28
C VAL A 162 2.23 -7.16 9.58
N GLN A 163 2.63 -6.52 10.68
CA GLN A 163 2.35 -6.98 12.03
C GLN A 163 1.56 -5.92 12.80
N GLY A 164 0.56 -6.34 13.58
CA GLY A 164 -0.18 -5.41 14.44
C GLY A 164 -1.00 -6.06 15.56
N GLY A 165 -1.07 -5.34 16.68
CA GLY A 165 -1.99 -5.56 17.81
C GLY A 165 -2.96 -4.38 17.94
N ASP A 166 -3.98 -4.47 18.79
CA ASP A 166 -4.94 -3.38 19.05
C ASP A 166 -5.42 -2.66 17.77
N TRP A 167 -5.26 -1.34 17.64
CA TRP A 167 -5.58 -0.61 16.42
C TRP A 167 -4.75 -1.05 15.23
N GLY A 168 -3.46 -1.37 15.42
CA GLY A 168 -2.62 -1.96 14.39
C GLY A 168 -3.19 -3.26 13.82
N ALA A 169 -3.86 -4.08 14.63
CA ALA A 169 -4.55 -5.28 14.15
C ALA A 169 -5.76 -4.93 13.27
N ALA A 170 -6.53 -3.91 13.64
CA ALA A 170 -7.64 -3.41 12.82
C ALA A 170 -7.15 -2.77 11.51
N ILE A 171 -6.13 -1.92 11.58
CA ILE A 171 -5.53 -1.23 10.45
C ILE A 171 -4.93 -2.24 9.48
N GLY A 172 -4.09 -3.16 9.97
CA GLY A 172 -3.48 -4.22 9.16
C GLY A 172 -4.53 -5.14 8.51
N SER A 173 -5.63 -5.42 9.20
CA SER A 173 -6.75 -6.18 8.65
C SER A 173 -7.48 -5.43 7.53
N TRP A 174 -7.70 -4.11 7.65
CA TRP A 174 -8.25 -3.28 6.57
C TRP A 174 -7.29 -3.18 5.39
N MET A 175 -5.98 -3.06 5.63
CA MET A 175 -4.98 -3.10 4.56
C MET A 175 -5.01 -4.45 3.83
N ALA A 176 -5.14 -5.57 4.54
CA ALA A 176 -5.24 -6.90 3.92
C ALA A 176 -6.58 -7.15 3.21
N HIS A 177 -7.62 -6.38 3.54
CA HIS A 177 -8.90 -6.37 2.85
C HIS A 177 -8.84 -5.55 1.56
N ASP A 178 -8.38 -4.31 1.64
CA ASP A 178 -8.44 -3.32 0.56
C ASP A 178 -7.24 -3.43 -0.40
N HIS A 179 -6.09 -3.93 0.07
CA HIS A 179 -4.84 -4.07 -0.70
C HIS A 179 -4.18 -5.47 -0.56
N PRO A 180 -4.91 -6.58 -0.78
CA PRO A 180 -4.37 -7.94 -0.61
C PRO A 180 -3.20 -8.27 -1.55
N GLU A 181 -3.07 -7.55 -2.66
CA GLU A 181 -1.98 -7.67 -3.64
C GLU A 181 -0.65 -7.08 -3.16
N ALA A 182 -0.68 -6.15 -2.20
CA ALA A 182 0.51 -5.53 -1.64
C ALA A 182 1.07 -6.29 -0.42
N ILE A 183 0.27 -7.12 0.23
CA ILE A 183 0.65 -7.77 1.49
C ILE A 183 1.03 -9.24 1.26
N ASP A 184 2.26 -9.59 1.67
CA ASP A 184 2.76 -10.96 1.63
C ASP A 184 2.19 -11.83 2.74
N ALA A 185 2.14 -11.29 3.95
CA ALA A 185 1.56 -11.94 5.10
C ALA A 185 1.11 -10.92 6.14
N LEU A 186 0.02 -11.25 6.83
CA LEU A 186 -0.50 -10.49 7.96
C LEU A 186 -0.24 -11.28 9.24
N HIS A 187 0.48 -10.71 10.19
CA HIS A 187 0.70 -11.27 11.52
C HIS A 187 -0.07 -10.44 12.55
N LEU A 188 -0.90 -11.09 13.35
CA LEU A 188 -1.73 -10.44 14.35
C LEU A 188 -1.44 -11.02 15.74
N ASN A 189 -1.29 -10.16 16.74
CA ASN A 189 -1.36 -10.58 18.16
C ASN A 189 -2.73 -10.28 18.79
N MET A 190 -3.69 -9.83 17.99
CA MET A 190 -5.08 -9.61 18.38
C MET A 190 -6.00 -9.72 17.15
N VAL A 191 -7.19 -10.32 17.30
CA VAL A 191 -8.19 -10.39 16.21
C VAL A 191 -9.38 -9.49 16.56
N LEU A 192 -9.35 -8.24 16.06
CA LEU A 192 -10.32 -7.20 16.46
C LEU A 192 -11.53 -7.08 15.52
N ILE A 193 -11.35 -7.32 14.21
CA ILE A 193 -12.38 -7.11 13.19
C ILE A 193 -12.82 -8.46 12.60
N GLN A 194 -14.11 -8.60 12.30
CA GLN A 194 -14.68 -9.74 11.59
C GLN A 194 -15.68 -9.27 10.52
N ALA A 195 -16.06 -10.15 9.59
CA ALA A 195 -17.17 -9.87 8.68
C ALA A 195 -18.51 -9.80 9.43
N ALA A 196 -19.40 -8.90 9.01
CA ALA A 196 -20.65 -8.58 9.71
C ALA A 196 -21.61 -9.77 9.86
N ASP A 197 -21.55 -10.74 8.96
CA ASP A 197 -22.37 -11.96 8.96
C ASP A 197 -21.76 -13.12 9.81
N VAL A 198 -20.56 -12.92 10.37
CA VAL A 198 -19.91 -13.91 11.21
C VAL A 198 -20.47 -13.90 12.62
N SER A 199 -21.08 -15.02 13.01
CA SER A 199 -21.56 -15.26 14.37
C SER A 199 -20.85 -16.47 15.02
N PRO A 200 -20.75 -16.52 16.35
CA PRO A 200 -20.43 -17.74 17.09
C PRO A 200 -21.41 -18.88 16.74
N LYS A 201 -20.91 -20.12 16.64
CA LYS A 201 -21.68 -21.31 16.25
C LYS A 201 -21.39 -22.51 17.15
N THR A 202 -20.14 -22.71 17.56
CA THR A 202 -19.75 -23.86 18.40
C THR A 202 -19.84 -23.52 19.90
N PRO A 203 -19.86 -24.52 20.80
CA PRO A 203 -19.83 -24.27 22.25
C PRO A 203 -18.68 -23.38 22.70
N ASP A 204 -17.46 -23.61 22.19
CA ASP A 204 -16.28 -22.81 22.54
C ASP A 204 -16.41 -21.35 22.05
N GLU A 205 -16.99 -21.15 20.88
CA GLU A 205 -17.23 -19.81 20.33
C GLU A 205 -18.30 -19.05 21.12
N LEU A 206 -19.36 -19.74 21.53
CA LEU A 206 -20.41 -19.18 22.37
C LEU A 206 -19.87 -18.83 23.77
N ALA A 207 -19.05 -19.70 24.35
CA ALA A 207 -18.40 -19.45 25.64
C ALA A 207 -17.43 -18.27 25.57
N TRP A 208 -16.60 -18.18 24.52
CA TRP A 208 -15.75 -17.02 24.27
C TRP A 208 -16.56 -15.73 24.12
N ALA A 209 -17.64 -15.75 23.34
CA ALA A 209 -18.49 -14.59 23.14
C ALA A 209 -19.16 -14.12 24.45
N ALA A 210 -19.62 -15.06 25.29
CA ALA A 210 -20.17 -14.75 26.61
C ALA A 210 -19.11 -14.15 27.56
N ARG A 211 -17.88 -14.70 27.56
CA ARG A 211 -16.75 -14.14 28.33
C ARG A 211 -16.43 -12.71 27.87
N ARG A 212 -16.34 -12.48 26.56
CA ARG A 212 -16.12 -11.14 25.99
C ARG A 212 -17.23 -10.16 26.35
N ALA A 213 -18.49 -10.59 26.30
CA ALA A 213 -19.64 -9.75 26.69
C ALA A 213 -19.63 -9.39 28.18
N THR A 214 -19.10 -10.27 29.03
CA THR A 214 -18.94 -9.99 30.47
C THR A 214 -17.83 -8.97 30.70
N LEU A 215 -16.64 -9.20 30.15
CA LEU A 215 -15.50 -8.28 30.26
C LEU A 215 -15.84 -6.89 29.69
N ALA A 216 -16.60 -6.83 28.60
CA ALA A 216 -16.96 -5.57 27.97
C ALA A 216 -17.79 -4.63 28.87
N LYS A 217 -18.50 -5.15 29.87
CA LYS A 217 -19.30 -4.33 30.81
C LYS A 217 -18.41 -3.45 31.69
N GLU A 218 -17.26 -3.96 32.08
CA GLU A 218 -16.33 -3.26 32.99
C GLU A 218 -15.25 -2.50 32.19
N GLU A 219 -14.78 -3.05 31.06
CA GLU A 219 -13.54 -2.60 30.42
C GLU A 219 -13.73 -1.62 29.25
N THR A 220 -14.96 -1.25 28.88
CA THR A 220 -15.21 -0.45 27.65
C THR A 220 -15.55 1.02 27.87
N GLY A 221 -15.63 1.50 29.11
CA GLY A 221 -15.98 2.89 29.42
C GLY A 221 -15.12 3.91 28.66
N TYR A 222 -13.79 3.71 28.64
CA TYR A 222 -12.86 4.56 27.90
C TYR A 222 -13.18 4.61 26.39
N SER A 223 -13.50 3.46 25.78
CA SER A 223 -13.76 3.32 24.35
C SER A 223 -15.09 3.95 23.95
N GLN A 224 -16.09 3.91 24.85
CA GLN A 224 -17.37 4.59 24.65
C GLN A 224 -17.20 6.11 24.67
N GLU A 225 -16.48 6.65 25.66
CA GLU A 225 -16.23 8.08 25.76
C GLU A 225 -15.44 8.58 24.55
N GLN A 226 -14.34 7.90 24.19
CA GLN A 226 -13.52 8.24 23.03
C GLN A 226 -14.26 8.08 21.70
N GLY A 227 -15.16 7.09 21.59
CA GLY A 227 -15.94 6.83 20.37
C GLY A 227 -17.11 7.81 20.15
N THR A 228 -17.54 8.50 21.20
CA THR A 228 -18.73 9.36 21.15
C THR A 228 -18.43 10.83 21.36
N ARG A 229 -17.58 11.18 22.34
CA ARG A 229 -17.29 12.56 22.78
C ARG A 229 -15.79 12.82 23.00
N PRO A 230 -14.90 12.47 22.05
CA PRO A 230 -13.45 12.65 22.23
C PRO A 230 -13.03 14.11 22.44
N GLN A 231 -13.79 15.07 21.89
CA GLN A 231 -13.52 16.49 22.10
C GLN A 231 -13.77 16.91 23.57
N THR A 232 -14.82 16.38 24.21
CA THR A 232 -15.14 16.69 25.62
C THR A 232 -14.08 16.11 26.54
N LEU A 233 -13.74 14.84 26.37
CA LEU A 233 -12.61 14.22 27.06
C LEU A 233 -11.31 15.00 26.84
N GLY A 234 -11.08 15.43 25.60
CA GLY A 234 -9.89 16.21 25.23
C GLY A 234 -9.78 17.53 26.01
N VAL A 235 -10.89 18.25 26.22
CA VAL A 235 -10.89 19.47 27.04
C VAL A 235 -10.51 19.16 28.50
N ALA A 236 -11.03 18.06 29.06
CA ALA A 236 -10.70 17.66 30.44
C ALA A 236 -9.22 17.25 30.60
N MET A 237 -8.64 16.63 29.57
CA MET A 237 -7.29 16.08 29.62
C MET A 237 -6.20 17.04 29.13
N ALA A 238 -6.54 18.06 28.34
CA ALA A 238 -5.60 19.01 27.73
C ALA A 238 -4.68 19.70 28.75
N ASP A 239 -5.18 19.93 29.96
CA ASP A 239 -4.47 20.67 31.01
C ASP A 239 -3.97 19.78 32.17
N SER A 240 -4.15 18.45 32.09
CA SER A 240 -3.85 17.54 33.20
C SER A 240 -2.91 16.40 32.81
N PRO A 241 -1.58 16.59 32.93
CA PRO A 241 -0.61 15.52 32.70
C PRO A 241 -0.82 14.31 33.63
N VAL A 242 -1.16 14.55 34.91
CA VAL A 242 -1.46 13.47 35.87
C VAL A 242 -2.76 12.75 35.50
N GLY A 243 -3.76 13.47 34.98
CA GLY A 243 -4.99 12.87 34.47
C GLY A 243 -4.75 11.97 33.25
N VAL A 244 -3.90 12.42 32.31
CA VAL A 244 -3.46 11.59 31.17
C VAL A 244 -2.68 10.36 31.64
N ALA A 245 -1.75 10.54 32.58
CA ALA A 245 -0.99 9.43 33.16
C ALA A 245 -1.92 8.40 33.84
N ALA A 246 -2.90 8.87 34.62
CA ALA A 246 -3.92 8.01 35.24
C ALA A 246 -4.72 7.21 34.19
N TRP A 247 -5.21 7.89 33.15
CA TRP A 247 -6.02 7.28 32.10
C TRP A 247 -5.26 6.20 31.30
N ILE A 248 -3.96 6.39 31.11
CA ILE A 248 -3.09 5.43 30.40
C ILE A 248 -2.65 4.31 31.34
N LEU A 249 -2.15 4.63 32.53
CA LEU A 249 -1.62 3.67 33.51
C LEU A 249 -2.67 2.65 33.93
N GLU A 250 -3.92 3.07 34.06
CA GLU A 250 -5.05 2.16 34.33
C GLU A 250 -5.09 1.01 33.32
N LYS A 251 -4.87 1.29 32.02
CA LYS A 251 -4.91 0.28 30.97
C LYS A 251 -3.69 -0.63 31.00
N PHE A 252 -2.51 -0.10 31.31
CA PHE A 252 -1.32 -0.93 31.52
C PHE A 252 -1.53 -1.93 32.67
N GLY A 253 -2.11 -1.49 33.80
CA GLY A 253 -2.41 -2.41 34.91
C GLY A 253 -3.58 -3.37 34.65
N ALA A 254 -4.59 -2.97 33.88
CA ALA A 254 -5.74 -3.83 33.57
C ALA A 254 -5.41 -4.86 32.48
N TRP A 255 -4.67 -4.47 31.44
CA TRP A 255 -4.53 -5.26 30.20
C TRP A 255 -3.27 -6.10 30.12
N ALA A 256 -2.26 -5.84 30.96
CA ALA A 256 -1.07 -6.66 31.02
C ALA A 256 -1.31 -7.98 31.76
N ASP A 257 -0.58 -9.02 31.36
CA ASP A 257 -0.57 -10.33 32.02
C ASP A 257 0.43 -10.30 33.18
N VAL A 258 0.01 -9.65 34.27
CA VAL A 258 0.79 -9.51 35.50
C VAL A 258 0.08 -10.16 36.70
N PRO A 259 0.83 -10.61 37.72
CA PRO A 259 0.25 -11.12 38.95
C PRO A 259 -0.69 -10.10 39.58
N ARG A 260 -1.75 -10.61 40.21
CA ARG A 260 -2.70 -9.83 40.98
C ARG A 260 -2.75 -10.34 42.40
N ASP A 261 -2.85 -9.43 43.36
CA ASP A 261 -3.05 -9.80 44.77
C ASP A 261 -4.51 -10.23 45.03
N GLU A 262 -4.80 -10.58 46.29
CA GLU A 262 -6.14 -11.02 46.73
C GLU A 262 -7.23 -9.98 46.50
N GLN A 263 -6.86 -8.70 46.41
CA GLN A 263 -7.77 -7.58 46.17
C GLN A 263 -7.88 -7.22 44.67
N GLY A 264 -7.19 -7.97 43.80
CA GLY A 264 -7.19 -7.79 42.35
C GLY A 264 -6.21 -6.72 41.85
N ARG A 265 -5.37 -6.15 42.73
CA ARG A 265 -4.40 -5.12 42.34
C ARG A 265 -3.30 -5.72 41.48
N PRO A 266 -3.02 -5.18 40.30
CA PRO A 266 -1.95 -5.66 39.42
C PRO A 266 -0.58 -5.23 39.93
N ASP A 267 0.39 -6.15 39.90
CA ASP A 267 1.81 -5.81 40.06
C ASP A 267 2.43 -5.43 38.71
N LEU A 268 2.03 -4.27 38.18
CA LEU A 268 2.47 -3.79 36.86
C LEU A 268 3.98 -3.54 36.78
N TRP A 269 4.63 -3.35 37.93
CA TRP A 269 6.08 -3.08 38.04
C TRP A 269 6.94 -4.30 37.73
N GLN A 270 6.35 -5.50 37.68
CA GLN A 270 7.03 -6.70 37.22
C GLN A 270 7.24 -6.69 35.69
N ALA A 271 6.30 -6.09 34.94
CA ALA A 271 6.32 -6.08 33.48
C ALA A 271 6.86 -4.79 32.89
N PHE A 272 6.70 -3.65 33.58
CA PHE A 272 7.08 -2.34 33.06
C PHE A 272 7.86 -1.53 34.08
N ASP A 273 9.02 -1.03 33.68
CA ASP A 273 9.76 -0.04 34.44
C ASP A 273 9.13 1.37 34.28
N GLU A 274 9.37 2.22 35.28
CA GLU A 274 8.82 3.59 35.32
C GLU A 274 9.26 4.45 34.12
N ASP A 275 10.50 4.29 33.65
CA ASP A 275 11.03 5.06 32.51
C ASP A 275 10.30 4.70 31.21
N THR A 276 10.01 3.42 30.97
CA THR A 276 9.22 2.96 29.83
C THR A 276 7.79 3.53 29.86
N LEU A 277 7.10 3.41 31.00
CA LEU A 277 5.74 3.94 31.16
C LEU A 277 5.68 5.45 30.97
N LEU A 278 6.59 6.20 31.60
CA LEU A 278 6.66 7.65 31.49
C LEU A 278 7.12 8.10 30.11
N THR A 279 8.00 7.36 29.43
CA THR A 279 8.35 7.66 28.03
C THR A 279 7.11 7.57 27.16
N ASN A 280 6.31 6.51 27.28
CA ASN A 280 5.06 6.38 26.53
C ASN A 280 4.08 7.51 26.87
N ILE A 281 3.85 7.81 28.15
CA ILE A 281 2.96 8.90 28.59
C ILE A 281 3.44 10.26 28.07
N MET A 282 4.75 10.52 28.12
CA MET A 282 5.33 11.77 27.64
C MET A 282 5.14 11.94 26.13
N LEU A 283 5.21 10.88 25.33
CA LEU A 283 4.91 10.95 23.90
C LEU A 283 3.48 11.43 23.61
N TYR A 284 2.54 11.15 24.50
CA TYR A 284 1.17 11.67 24.42
C TYR A 284 1.06 13.14 24.84
N LEU A 285 1.97 13.61 25.70
CA LEU A 285 1.93 14.95 26.29
C LEU A 285 2.74 15.97 25.50
N VAL A 286 3.94 15.63 25.03
CA VAL A 286 4.86 16.61 24.43
C VAL A 286 4.26 17.29 23.19
N GLU A 287 3.59 16.52 22.33
CA GLU A 287 2.84 17.02 21.17
C GLU A 287 1.32 17.20 21.45
N GLY A 288 0.87 16.90 22.67
CA GLY A 288 -0.55 16.95 23.04
C GLY A 288 -1.40 15.92 22.29
N SER A 289 -0.80 14.79 21.87
CA SER A 289 -1.43 13.79 21.02
C SER A 289 -2.47 12.92 21.72
N PHE A 290 -2.62 12.99 23.05
CA PHE A 290 -3.69 12.28 23.76
C PHE A 290 -5.07 12.58 23.19
N ILE A 291 -5.35 13.85 22.88
CA ILE A 291 -6.65 14.25 22.36
C ILE A 291 -6.87 13.64 20.97
N THR A 292 -5.86 13.75 20.10
CA THR A 292 -5.96 13.33 18.71
C THR A 292 -5.90 11.82 18.54
N SER A 293 -5.23 11.09 19.44
CA SER A 293 -5.21 9.62 19.42
C SER A 293 -6.61 9.04 19.64
N THR A 294 -7.43 9.71 20.45
CA THR A 294 -8.82 9.28 20.73
C THR A 294 -9.71 9.38 19.48
N TRP A 295 -9.32 10.15 18.47
CA TRP A 295 -10.11 10.33 17.25
C TRP A 295 -10.20 9.05 16.41
N MET A 296 -9.28 8.09 16.60
CA MET A 296 -9.36 6.74 16.02
C MET A 296 -10.68 6.03 16.38
N TYR A 297 -11.12 6.20 17.64
CA TYR A 297 -12.34 5.57 18.15
C TYR A 297 -13.58 6.18 17.52
N ARG A 298 -13.63 7.51 17.42
CA ARG A 298 -14.73 8.23 16.77
C ARG A 298 -14.75 7.96 15.27
N GLY A 299 -13.58 7.97 14.64
CA GLY A 299 -13.40 7.64 13.23
C GLY A 299 -13.90 6.24 12.89
N ARG A 300 -13.59 5.23 13.71
CA ARG A 300 -14.12 3.86 13.57
C ARG A 300 -15.66 3.86 13.45
N VAL A 301 -16.34 4.65 14.28
CA VAL A 301 -17.81 4.76 14.26
C VAL A 301 -18.29 5.48 13.01
N LEU A 302 -17.67 6.60 12.65
CA LEU A 302 -18.07 7.42 11.49
C LEU A 302 -17.86 6.69 10.16
N GLU A 303 -16.79 5.91 10.05
CA GLU A 303 -16.47 5.11 8.85
C GLU A 303 -17.31 3.83 8.76
N GLY A 304 -17.92 3.38 9.86
CA GLY A 304 -18.46 2.02 9.95
C GLY A 304 -17.38 0.94 9.89
N SER A 305 -16.13 1.26 10.24
CA SER A 305 -14.97 0.39 10.05
C SER A 305 -14.69 -0.57 11.22
N GLY A 306 -15.68 -0.78 12.11
CA GLY A 306 -15.58 -1.76 13.21
C GLY A 306 -15.80 -3.22 12.78
N GLN A 307 -16.34 -3.44 11.57
CA GLN A 307 -16.56 -4.75 10.96
C GLN A 307 -16.34 -4.66 9.44
N PHE A 308 -16.00 -5.78 8.81
CA PHE A 308 -16.03 -5.86 7.36
C PHE A 308 -17.47 -6.05 6.86
N PRO A 309 -17.78 -5.67 5.60
CA PRO A 309 -19.04 -6.01 4.97
C PRO A 309 -19.34 -7.52 5.06
N ALA A 310 -20.63 -7.88 5.07
CA ALA A 310 -21.04 -9.28 5.07
C ALA A 310 -20.42 -10.06 3.88
N GLY A 311 -19.99 -11.29 4.12
CA GLY A 311 -19.35 -12.16 3.12
C GLY A 311 -17.87 -11.83 2.86
N SER A 312 -17.30 -10.84 3.54
CA SER A 312 -15.89 -10.47 3.37
C SER A 312 -14.95 -11.58 3.82
N ARG A 313 -13.85 -11.75 3.08
CA ARG A 313 -12.81 -12.74 3.38
C ARG A 313 -11.42 -12.16 3.17
N ILE A 314 -10.62 -12.16 4.23
CA ILE A 314 -9.19 -11.83 4.12
C ILE A 314 -8.46 -13.03 3.51
N LYS A 315 -7.97 -12.84 2.29
CA LYS A 315 -7.27 -13.89 1.52
C LYS A 315 -5.77 -13.96 1.83
N VAL A 316 -5.19 -12.86 2.30
CA VAL A 316 -3.78 -12.76 2.69
C VAL A 316 -3.46 -13.84 3.74
N PRO A 317 -2.35 -14.60 3.61
CA PRO A 317 -1.92 -15.56 4.62
C PRO A 317 -1.81 -14.86 5.98
N THR A 318 -2.59 -15.34 6.96
CA THR A 318 -2.66 -14.73 8.28
C THR A 318 -2.06 -15.65 9.33
N GLY A 319 -1.14 -15.12 10.13
CA GLY A 319 -0.62 -15.73 11.34
C GLY A 319 -1.21 -15.04 12.57
N VAL A 320 -1.58 -15.80 13.59
CA VAL A 320 -2.09 -15.25 14.85
C VAL A 320 -1.27 -15.76 16.03
N ALA A 321 -0.72 -14.83 16.81
CA ALA A 321 -0.19 -15.05 18.13
C ALA A 321 -1.30 -14.82 19.17
N ALA A 322 -1.92 -15.90 19.64
CA ALA A 322 -3.02 -15.86 20.59
C ALA A 322 -2.48 -15.77 22.02
N PHE A 323 -2.16 -14.54 22.44
CA PHE A 323 -1.80 -14.20 23.81
C PHE A 323 -3.00 -14.35 24.76
N PRO A 324 -2.81 -14.81 26.01
CA PRO A 324 -3.91 -14.99 26.97
C PRO A 324 -4.81 -13.78 27.16
N ASP A 325 -4.25 -12.55 27.04
CA ASP A 325 -4.88 -11.22 27.20
C ASP A 325 -6.06 -11.18 28.18
N PRO A 326 -5.89 -10.62 29.40
CA PRO A 326 -6.90 -10.66 30.45
C PRO A 326 -8.22 -9.98 30.04
N VAL A 327 -8.17 -8.97 29.16
CA VAL A 327 -9.33 -8.14 28.79
C VAL A 327 -9.85 -8.47 27.40
N PHE A 328 -8.96 -8.80 26.45
CA PHE A 328 -9.30 -9.12 25.07
C PHE A 328 -8.92 -10.55 24.69
N PRO A 329 -9.50 -11.57 25.35
CA PRO A 329 -9.13 -12.95 25.09
C PRO A 329 -9.32 -13.30 23.61
N PRO A 330 -8.35 -14.00 23.00
CA PRO A 330 -8.38 -14.29 21.57
C PRO A 330 -9.61 -15.15 21.24
N PRO A 331 -10.27 -14.92 20.09
CA PRO A 331 -11.33 -15.81 19.64
C PRO A 331 -10.79 -17.21 19.41
N PRO A 332 -11.63 -18.27 19.52
CA PRO A 332 -11.26 -19.58 19.04
C PRO A 332 -10.82 -19.53 17.58
N ARG A 333 -9.80 -20.31 17.22
CA ARG A 333 -9.28 -20.39 15.85
C ARG A 333 -10.39 -20.68 14.83
N SER A 334 -11.39 -21.49 15.19
CA SER A 334 -12.55 -21.81 14.36
C SER A 334 -13.36 -20.57 13.99
N HIS A 335 -13.49 -19.62 14.92
CA HIS A 335 -14.24 -18.38 14.71
C HIS A 335 -13.46 -17.42 13.84
N ALA A 336 -12.19 -17.18 14.18
CA ALA A 336 -11.33 -16.28 13.41
C ALA A 336 -11.15 -16.75 11.96
N ARG A 337 -11.08 -18.07 11.73
CA ARG A 337 -11.05 -18.69 10.41
C ARG A 337 -12.29 -18.46 9.56
N LYS A 338 -13.39 -17.89 10.07
CA LYS A 338 -14.55 -17.51 9.24
C LYS A 338 -14.29 -16.22 8.45
N THR A 339 -13.42 -15.34 8.94
CA THR A 339 -13.03 -14.09 8.26
C THR A 339 -11.63 -14.17 7.64
N TYR A 340 -10.67 -14.81 8.32
CA TYR A 340 -9.25 -14.76 7.94
C TYR A 340 -8.73 -16.07 7.36
N ASN A 341 -7.85 -15.99 6.36
CA ASN A 341 -7.04 -17.11 5.87
C ASN A 341 -5.93 -17.47 6.88
N ILE A 342 -6.31 -18.10 8.00
CA ILE A 342 -5.38 -18.45 9.08
C ILE A 342 -4.54 -19.67 8.72
N VAL A 343 -3.27 -19.43 8.39
CA VAL A 343 -2.28 -20.46 8.06
C VAL A 343 -1.34 -20.77 9.23
N ASN A 344 -1.12 -19.82 10.15
CA ASN A 344 -0.41 -20.02 11.42
C ASN A 344 -1.30 -19.60 12.61
N TRP A 345 -1.29 -20.38 13.68
CA TRP A 345 -1.97 -20.04 14.93
C TRP A 345 -1.16 -20.58 16.10
N SER A 346 -0.72 -19.69 16.97
CA SER A 346 0.15 -20.02 18.09
C SER A 346 -0.48 -19.57 19.38
N GLU A 347 -0.78 -20.52 20.26
CA GLU A 347 -1.22 -20.23 21.62
C GLU A 347 -0.01 -19.87 22.47
N MET A 348 0.01 -18.65 23.02
CA MET A 348 1.14 -18.18 23.82
C MET A 348 0.95 -18.54 25.29
N LYS A 349 2.06 -18.79 25.98
CA LYS A 349 2.07 -19.25 27.37
C LYS A 349 1.92 -18.12 28.38
N ALA A 350 2.30 -16.91 28.01
CA ALA A 350 2.29 -15.70 28.83
C ALA A 350 2.25 -14.47 27.93
N GLY A 351 1.87 -13.34 28.49
CA GLY A 351 1.81 -12.03 27.85
C GLY A 351 0.36 -11.58 27.61
N GLY A 352 0.10 -10.31 27.92
CA GLY A 352 -1.20 -9.69 27.79
C GLY A 352 -1.35 -8.91 26.49
N HIS A 353 -1.95 -7.74 26.61
CA HIS A 353 -2.25 -6.86 25.49
C HIS A 353 -1.00 -6.24 24.86
N PHE A 354 0.00 -5.89 25.67
CA PHE A 354 1.21 -5.21 25.23
C PHE A 354 2.30 -6.23 24.87
N ALA A 355 1.97 -7.20 24.02
CA ALA A 355 2.81 -8.36 23.71
C ALA A 355 4.28 -8.01 23.36
N ALA A 356 4.51 -6.89 22.66
CA ALA A 356 5.86 -6.44 22.28
C ALA A 356 6.66 -5.86 23.45
N LEU A 357 6.00 -5.35 24.50
CA LEU A 357 6.63 -4.89 25.73
C LEU A 357 6.74 -6.00 26.78
N GLU A 358 5.69 -6.82 26.92
CA GLU A 358 5.61 -7.85 27.96
C GLU A 358 6.43 -9.10 27.62
N GLN A 359 6.41 -9.52 26.35
CA GLN A 359 7.02 -10.77 25.89
C GLN A 359 7.67 -10.60 24.50
N PRO A 360 8.62 -9.66 24.33
CA PRO A 360 9.23 -9.36 23.03
C PRO A 360 9.84 -10.59 22.37
N GLU A 361 10.46 -11.49 23.14
CA GLU A 361 11.09 -12.70 22.62
C GLU A 361 10.06 -13.71 22.08
N LEU A 362 8.91 -13.86 22.75
CA LEU A 362 7.85 -14.77 22.29
C LEU A 362 7.22 -14.25 21.00
N LEU A 363 6.93 -12.95 20.95
CA LEU A 363 6.36 -12.31 19.76
C LEU A 363 7.35 -12.39 18.58
N LEU A 364 8.62 -12.04 18.80
CA LEU A 364 9.68 -12.11 17.80
C LEU A 364 9.86 -13.54 17.26
N ALA A 365 9.88 -14.54 18.13
CA ALA A 365 10.04 -15.94 17.73
C ALA A 365 8.89 -16.41 16.84
N ASP A 366 7.64 -16.06 17.16
CA ASP A 366 6.48 -16.41 16.33
C ASP A 366 6.48 -15.66 15.00
N MET A 367 6.81 -14.36 14.99
CA MET A 367 6.97 -13.58 13.75
C MET A 367 8.02 -14.21 12.83
N ARG A 368 9.20 -14.53 13.36
CA ARG A 368 10.29 -15.18 12.60
C ARG A 368 9.86 -16.50 11.99
N ARG A 369 9.23 -17.37 12.80
CA ARG A 369 8.72 -18.66 12.32
C ARG A 369 7.70 -18.45 11.20
N PHE A 370 6.70 -17.60 11.44
CA PHE A 370 5.63 -17.37 10.49
C PHE A 370 6.14 -16.78 9.17
N PHE A 371 6.96 -15.73 9.21
CA PHE A 371 7.47 -15.08 8.00
C PHE A 371 8.44 -15.99 7.23
N ALA A 372 9.30 -16.76 7.91
CA ALA A 372 10.15 -17.75 7.24
C ALA A 372 9.32 -18.83 6.51
N ASP A 373 8.22 -19.30 7.11
CA ASP A 373 7.30 -20.25 6.48
C ASP A 373 6.60 -19.66 5.25
N GLN A 374 6.23 -18.38 5.30
CA GLN A 374 5.62 -17.71 4.15
C GLN A 374 6.64 -17.50 3.03
N GLU A 375 7.84 -17.02 3.33
CA GLU A 375 8.91 -16.84 2.35
C GLU A 375 9.33 -18.17 1.71
N SER A 376 9.43 -19.25 2.50
CA SER A 376 9.77 -20.58 1.99
C SER A 376 8.63 -21.18 1.16
N SER A 377 7.37 -20.98 1.55
CA SER A 377 6.19 -21.38 0.76
C SER A 377 6.13 -20.65 -0.58
N GLN A 378 6.48 -19.36 -0.59
CA GLN A 378 6.60 -18.59 -1.82
C GLN A 378 7.76 -19.09 -2.69
N ARG A 379 8.94 -19.36 -2.11
CA ARG A 379 10.08 -19.97 -2.82
C ARG A 379 9.75 -21.39 -3.32
N GLY A 380 9.02 -22.19 -2.57
CA GLY A 380 8.60 -23.55 -2.92
C GLY A 380 7.55 -23.58 -4.03
N ARG A 381 6.60 -22.63 -4.03
CA ARG A 381 5.71 -22.40 -5.18
C ARG A 381 6.51 -21.99 -6.42
N ARG A 382 7.50 -21.09 -6.28
CA ARG A 382 8.43 -20.73 -7.37
C ARG A 382 9.23 -21.94 -7.87
N HIS A 383 9.79 -22.78 -7.00
CA HIS A 383 10.57 -23.96 -7.40
C HIS A 383 9.74 -25.10 -7.99
N ARG A 384 8.50 -25.34 -7.53
CA ARG A 384 7.59 -26.31 -8.15
C ARG A 384 7.12 -25.87 -9.54
N LEU A 385 6.97 -24.55 -9.75
CA LEU A 385 6.75 -23.95 -11.07
C LEU A 385 7.98 -24.08 -11.99
N ILE A 386 9.20 -24.09 -11.44
CA ILE A 386 10.45 -24.29 -12.19
C ILE A 386 10.71 -25.78 -12.48
N GLY A 387 10.40 -26.69 -11.55
CA GLY A 387 10.60 -28.14 -11.71
C GLY A 387 9.66 -28.80 -12.73
N ALA A 388 8.43 -28.28 -12.88
CA ALA A 388 7.52 -28.73 -13.93
C ALA A 388 7.90 -28.25 -15.35
N ALA A 389 8.83 -27.29 -15.47
CA ALA A 389 9.26 -26.70 -16.74
C ALA A 389 10.39 -27.47 -17.45
N GLY A 390 10.97 -28.50 -16.83
CA GLY A 390 12.15 -29.23 -17.34
C GLY A 390 11.93 -30.18 -18.53
N LEU A 391 10.69 -30.44 -18.96
CA LEU A 391 10.37 -31.42 -20.02
C LEU A 391 9.63 -30.83 -21.25
N ALA A 392 9.36 -29.52 -21.27
CA ALA A 392 8.65 -28.84 -22.37
C ALA A 392 9.36 -27.54 -22.83
N GLY A 393 10.69 -27.63 -22.95
CA GLY A 393 11.65 -26.51 -22.90
C GLY A 393 11.69 -25.49 -24.05
N VAL A 394 10.66 -25.32 -24.88
CA VAL A 394 10.68 -24.25 -25.91
C VAL A 394 9.35 -23.50 -26.03
N ALA A 395 8.22 -24.12 -25.72
CA ALA A 395 6.90 -23.45 -25.73
C ALA A 395 6.57 -22.72 -24.41
N ALA A 396 7.17 -23.13 -23.29
CA ALA A 396 6.86 -22.61 -21.96
C ALA A 396 7.50 -21.26 -21.62
N LEU A 397 8.54 -20.84 -22.35
CA LEU A 397 9.21 -19.53 -22.13
C LEU A 397 8.29 -18.33 -22.43
N GLY A 398 7.31 -18.49 -23.33
CA GLY A 398 6.30 -17.45 -23.62
C GLY A 398 5.16 -17.38 -22.60
N LEU A 399 4.87 -18.48 -21.89
CA LEU A 399 3.79 -18.56 -20.89
C LEU A 399 4.29 -18.32 -19.46
N TRP A 400 5.57 -18.58 -19.17
CA TRP A 400 6.19 -18.27 -17.88
C TRP A 400 6.31 -16.75 -17.63
N ALA A 401 6.46 -15.96 -18.68
CA ALA A 401 6.44 -14.49 -18.64
C ALA A 401 5.04 -13.90 -18.33
N LEU A 402 3.97 -14.69 -18.43
CA LEU A 402 2.59 -14.27 -18.18
C LEU A 402 2.06 -14.68 -16.79
N ALA A 403 2.80 -15.48 -15.99
CA ALA A 403 2.23 -16.10 -14.79
C ALA A 403 3.09 -16.11 -13.51
N GLY A 404 4.25 -15.44 -13.43
CA GLY A 404 4.94 -15.40 -12.13
C GLY A 404 6.21 -14.56 -12.01
N GLY A 405 6.14 -13.55 -11.13
CA GLY A 405 7.26 -13.11 -10.29
C GLY A 405 8.32 -12.25 -10.95
N SER A 406 7.99 -10.99 -11.22
CA SER A 406 8.98 -9.95 -11.52
C SER A 406 10.00 -9.83 -10.36
N ARG A 407 11.23 -10.32 -10.56
CA ARG A 407 12.37 -9.76 -9.85
C ARG A 407 12.62 -8.38 -10.47
N ARG A 408 12.04 -7.33 -9.89
CA ARG A 408 12.34 -5.95 -10.27
C ARG A 408 13.80 -5.68 -9.92
N SER A 409 14.61 -5.28 -10.89
CA SER A 409 15.97 -4.81 -10.61
C SER A 409 15.87 -3.49 -9.83
N HIS A 410 16.38 -3.46 -8.60
CA HIS A 410 16.41 -2.32 -7.67
C HIS A 410 17.35 -1.17 -8.11
N ASP A 411 17.78 -1.16 -9.36
CA ASP A 411 18.70 -0.18 -9.89
C ASP A 411 17.91 0.98 -10.52
N ALA A 412 17.80 2.09 -9.79
CA ALA A 412 17.18 3.32 -10.26
C ALA A 412 17.87 3.89 -11.52
N GLU A 413 19.17 3.63 -11.68
CA GLU A 413 19.94 4.01 -12.87
C GLU A 413 19.56 3.13 -14.07
N ALA A 414 19.41 1.82 -13.86
CA ALA A 414 18.89 0.92 -14.90
C ALA A 414 17.45 1.26 -15.33
N ARG A 415 16.58 1.65 -14.39
CA ARG A 415 15.20 2.09 -14.71
C ARG A 415 15.18 3.40 -15.48
N ARG A 416 16.02 4.38 -15.12
CA ARG A 416 16.20 5.62 -15.91
C ARG A 416 16.82 5.35 -17.28
N ARG A 417 17.74 4.39 -17.38
CA ARG A 417 18.40 4.00 -18.63
C ARG A 417 17.41 3.37 -19.62
N ALA A 418 16.45 2.58 -19.13
CA ALA A 418 15.43 1.90 -19.91
C ALA A 418 14.41 2.83 -20.60
N THR A 419 14.39 4.13 -20.29
CA THR A 419 13.41 5.10 -20.82
C THR A 419 14.01 6.15 -21.77
N TYR A 420 13.14 6.97 -22.37
CA TYR A 420 13.48 7.95 -23.41
C TYR A 420 13.24 9.38 -22.92
N GLN A 421 14.28 9.98 -22.33
CA GLN A 421 14.25 11.34 -21.80
C GLN A 421 14.01 12.41 -22.90
N PRO A 422 13.47 13.59 -22.55
CA PRO A 422 12.85 13.90 -21.26
C PRO A 422 11.52 13.12 -21.06
N LEU A 423 11.25 12.72 -19.82
CA LEU A 423 10.03 12.00 -19.43
C LEU A 423 8.91 12.96 -19.03
N ASP A 424 7.67 12.48 -19.18
CA ASP A 424 6.46 13.15 -18.71
C ASP A 424 6.31 14.59 -19.25
N VAL A 425 6.84 14.82 -20.45
CA VAL A 425 6.71 16.07 -21.20
C VAL A 425 6.32 15.79 -22.66
N PRO A 426 5.38 16.56 -23.25
CA PRO A 426 5.04 16.43 -24.67
C PRO A 426 6.22 16.81 -25.58
N LYS A 427 6.59 15.88 -26.46
CA LYS A 427 7.63 16.07 -27.48
C LYS A 427 6.99 16.09 -28.86
N ALA A 428 7.04 17.23 -29.53
CA ALA A 428 6.51 17.35 -30.89
C ALA A 428 7.33 16.46 -31.82
N VAL A 429 6.65 15.57 -32.54
CA VAL A 429 7.28 14.74 -33.57
C VAL A 429 6.80 15.20 -34.95
N ALA A 430 5.55 15.60 -35.08
CA ALA A 430 4.98 16.21 -36.28
C ALA A 430 4.06 17.38 -35.89
N GLU A 431 3.65 18.18 -36.87
CA GLU A 431 2.58 19.15 -36.66
C GLU A 431 1.31 18.44 -36.21
N GLY A 432 0.76 18.84 -35.05
CA GLY A 432 -0.42 18.19 -34.48
C GLY A 432 -0.18 16.83 -33.83
N VAL A 433 1.08 16.36 -33.74
CA VAL A 433 1.42 15.04 -33.17
C VAL A 433 2.56 15.15 -32.14
N TRP A 434 2.27 14.74 -30.90
CA TRP A 434 3.26 14.69 -29.82
C TRP A 434 3.36 13.28 -29.24
N ILE A 435 4.53 12.96 -28.69
CA ILE A 435 4.74 11.78 -27.85
C ILE A 435 5.10 12.20 -26.42
N VAL A 436 4.65 11.42 -25.45
CA VAL A 436 5.07 11.54 -24.05
C VAL A 436 5.66 10.20 -23.65
N ASP A 437 6.97 10.16 -23.46
CA ASP A 437 7.64 8.98 -22.91
C ASP A 437 7.56 9.01 -21.39
N SER A 438 7.27 7.87 -20.78
CA SER A 438 7.13 7.72 -19.34
C SER A 438 7.58 6.33 -18.89
N GLY A 439 7.40 6.04 -17.61
CA GLY A 439 7.75 4.78 -16.99
C GLY A 439 9.21 4.69 -16.53
N PRO A 440 9.80 3.47 -16.46
CA PRO A 440 9.28 2.25 -17.06
C PRO A 440 8.15 1.62 -16.24
N ILE A 441 7.22 0.92 -16.90
CA ILE A 441 6.27 0.01 -16.26
C ILE A 441 6.88 -1.37 -16.16
N ASP A 442 6.48 -2.14 -15.16
CA ASP A 442 6.90 -3.54 -15.05
C ASP A 442 5.89 -4.43 -15.80
N ALA A 443 6.27 -4.90 -16.99
CA ALA A 443 5.47 -5.76 -17.85
C ALA A 443 6.26 -7.02 -18.24
N MET A 444 5.62 -8.19 -18.17
CA MET A 444 6.27 -9.51 -18.41
C MET A 444 7.54 -9.76 -17.57
N GLY A 445 7.66 -9.11 -16.40
CA GLY A 445 8.84 -9.21 -15.54
C GLY A 445 10.00 -8.28 -15.93
N PHE A 446 9.79 -7.37 -16.87
CA PHE A 446 10.78 -6.42 -17.36
C PHE A 446 10.32 -4.97 -17.18
N ALA A 447 11.27 -4.08 -16.88
CA ALA A 447 11.04 -2.65 -16.91
C ALA A 447 10.99 -2.18 -18.38
N LEU A 448 9.80 -1.92 -18.89
CA LEU A 448 9.56 -1.46 -20.26
C LEU A 448 9.18 0.03 -20.28
N PRO A 449 9.76 0.83 -21.18
CA PRO A 449 9.35 2.22 -21.36
C PRO A 449 7.92 2.25 -21.90
N VAL A 450 7.10 3.20 -21.47
CA VAL A 450 5.77 3.42 -22.04
C VAL A 450 5.71 4.75 -22.74
N ARG A 451 4.80 4.86 -23.71
CA ARG A 451 4.57 6.09 -24.45
C ARG A 451 3.08 6.33 -24.68
N MET A 452 2.66 7.56 -24.41
CA MET A 452 1.40 8.12 -24.89
C MET A 452 1.64 8.89 -26.18
N THR A 453 0.69 8.86 -27.11
CA THR A 453 0.66 9.74 -28.28
C THR A 453 -0.49 10.72 -28.15
N ILE A 454 -0.25 12.00 -28.41
CA ILE A 454 -1.26 13.06 -28.41
C ILE A 454 -1.47 13.49 -29.85
N LEU A 455 -2.72 13.42 -30.31
CA LEU A 455 -3.14 13.81 -31.65
C LEU A 455 -4.09 15.01 -31.54
N ARG A 456 -3.81 16.06 -32.31
CA ARG A 456 -4.75 17.19 -32.46
C ARG A 456 -5.69 16.89 -33.63
N LEU A 457 -6.99 16.99 -33.38
CA LEU A 457 -8.03 16.84 -34.39
C LEU A 457 -8.27 18.17 -35.13
N GLU A 458 -8.97 18.12 -36.26
CA GLU A 458 -9.27 19.28 -37.11
C GLU A 458 -10.02 20.39 -36.35
N ASN A 459 -10.86 20.02 -35.37
CA ASN A 459 -11.58 20.97 -34.52
C ASN A 459 -10.72 21.59 -33.40
N GLY A 460 -9.44 21.21 -33.28
CA GLY A 460 -8.49 21.69 -32.27
C GLY A 460 -8.48 20.91 -30.97
N ASP A 461 -9.39 19.96 -30.77
CA ASP A 461 -9.41 19.08 -29.60
C ASP A 461 -8.28 18.05 -29.65
N LEU A 462 -7.92 17.53 -28.48
CA LEU A 462 -6.87 16.53 -28.32
C LEU A 462 -7.45 15.14 -28.03
N LEU A 463 -6.84 14.16 -28.70
CA LEU A 463 -6.99 12.73 -28.45
C LEU A 463 -5.70 12.20 -27.83
N LEU A 464 -5.83 11.61 -26.64
CA LEU A 464 -4.74 10.98 -25.91
C LEU A 464 -4.80 9.47 -26.10
N HIS A 465 -3.88 8.95 -26.87
CA HIS A 465 -3.76 7.54 -27.21
C HIS A 465 -2.77 6.83 -26.28
N SER A 466 -3.23 5.77 -25.61
CA SER A 466 -2.45 5.03 -24.60
C SER A 466 -1.88 5.95 -23.51
N PRO A 467 -2.72 6.60 -22.67
CA PRO A 467 -2.23 7.52 -21.65
C PRO A 467 -1.19 6.90 -20.70
N THR A 468 -0.19 7.70 -20.35
CA THR A 468 0.90 7.36 -19.40
C THR A 468 0.51 7.71 -17.96
N PRO A 469 1.32 7.39 -16.92
CA PRO A 469 1.07 7.86 -15.56
C PRO A 469 0.69 9.34 -15.50
N PHE A 470 -0.35 9.66 -14.74
CA PHE A 470 -0.84 11.01 -14.59
C PHE A 470 0.01 11.80 -13.61
N SER A 471 0.33 13.06 -13.95
CA SER A 471 0.80 14.08 -13.03
C SER A 471 0.13 15.40 -13.35
N THR A 472 0.00 16.29 -12.36
CA THR A 472 -0.59 17.61 -12.56
C THR A 472 0.24 18.44 -13.53
N GLU A 473 1.56 18.30 -13.51
CA GLU A 473 2.50 19.00 -14.38
C GLU A 473 2.36 18.54 -15.84
N LEU A 474 2.25 17.23 -16.07
CA LEU A 474 2.02 16.69 -17.42
C LEU A 474 0.64 17.12 -17.93
N ALA A 475 -0.39 17.07 -17.08
CA ALA A 475 -1.73 17.52 -17.44
C ALA A 475 -1.72 18.98 -17.91
N GLN A 476 -1.08 19.88 -17.16
CA GLN A 476 -0.92 21.29 -17.54
C GLN A 476 -0.16 21.45 -18.87
N ALA A 477 0.90 20.67 -19.09
CA ALA A 477 1.65 20.70 -20.34
C ALA A 477 0.81 20.21 -21.54
N VAL A 478 -0.09 19.25 -21.33
CA VAL A 478 -1.03 18.77 -22.36
C VAL A 478 -2.13 19.79 -22.62
N GLU A 479 -2.70 20.41 -21.58
CA GLU A 479 -3.72 21.47 -21.71
C GLU A 479 -3.20 22.69 -22.47
N ALA A 480 -1.90 23.00 -22.33
CA ALA A 480 -1.24 24.04 -23.10
C ALA A 480 -1.21 23.75 -24.62
N LEU A 481 -1.33 22.48 -25.02
CA LEU A 481 -1.44 22.11 -26.43
C LEU A 481 -2.88 22.28 -26.95
N GLY A 482 -3.90 22.03 -26.13
CA GLY A 482 -5.30 22.07 -26.55
C GLY A 482 -6.23 21.37 -25.57
N ARG A 483 -7.53 21.40 -25.85
CA ARG A 483 -8.55 20.81 -24.98
C ARG A 483 -8.59 19.29 -25.13
N VAL A 484 -8.37 18.55 -24.05
CA VAL A 484 -8.52 17.09 -24.03
C VAL A 484 -10.00 16.69 -24.14
N ARG A 485 -10.36 15.94 -25.19
CA ARG A 485 -11.73 15.45 -25.40
C ARG A 485 -11.85 13.96 -25.62
N HIS A 486 -10.76 13.29 -26.03
CA HIS A 486 -10.78 11.85 -26.25
C HIS A 486 -9.65 11.16 -25.51
N LEU A 487 -9.99 10.13 -24.73
CA LEU A 487 -9.05 9.22 -24.09
C LEU A 487 -9.19 7.85 -24.75
N VAL A 488 -8.09 7.25 -25.22
CA VAL A 488 -8.16 6.00 -25.99
C VAL A 488 -7.36 4.90 -25.32
N ALA A 489 -8.03 3.78 -25.03
CA ALA A 489 -7.42 2.48 -24.74
C ALA A 489 -7.36 1.64 -26.02
N PRO A 490 -6.21 1.58 -26.71
CA PRO A 490 -6.13 1.00 -28.05
C PRO A 490 -6.00 -0.52 -28.08
N ASN A 491 -5.74 -1.16 -26.93
CA ASN A 491 -5.66 -2.61 -26.82
C ASN A 491 -5.86 -3.08 -25.37
N VAL A 492 -5.51 -4.35 -25.11
CA VAL A 492 -5.73 -5.05 -23.85
C VAL A 492 -4.84 -4.65 -22.67
N ALA A 493 -3.73 -3.95 -22.92
CA ALA A 493 -2.77 -3.54 -21.90
C ALA A 493 -2.72 -2.01 -21.71
N HIS A 494 -3.04 -1.24 -22.76
CA HIS A 494 -2.87 0.21 -22.78
C HIS A 494 -4.09 0.99 -22.28
N TRP A 495 -4.61 0.58 -21.11
CA TRP A 495 -5.73 1.23 -20.41
C TRP A 495 -5.41 1.56 -18.95
N THR A 496 -4.30 1.05 -18.41
CA THR A 496 -3.98 1.04 -16.97
C THR A 496 -4.02 2.41 -16.29
N PHE A 497 -3.63 3.47 -17.00
CA PHE A 497 -3.58 4.84 -16.45
C PHE A 497 -4.85 5.65 -16.71
N LEU A 498 -5.84 5.11 -17.41
CA LEU A 498 -7.02 5.88 -17.80
C LEU A 498 -7.84 6.41 -16.63
N ALA A 499 -7.89 5.70 -15.50
CA ALA A 499 -8.68 6.12 -14.35
C ALA A 499 -8.25 7.49 -13.80
N ASP A 500 -6.94 7.78 -13.80
CA ASP A 500 -6.41 9.07 -13.32
C ASP A 500 -6.72 10.18 -14.33
N TRP A 501 -6.52 9.92 -15.63
CA TRP A 501 -6.86 10.86 -16.70
C TRP A 501 -8.37 11.16 -16.76
N GLN A 502 -9.24 10.17 -16.52
CA GLN A 502 -10.69 10.38 -16.44
C GLN A 502 -11.10 11.26 -15.27
N ARG A 503 -10.40 11.16 -14.13
CA ARG A 503 -10.64 12.03 -12.98
C ARG A 503 -10.27 13.48 -13.29
N ALA A 504 -9.20 13.69 -14.04
CA ALA A 504 -8.78 15.03 -14.47
C ALA A 504 -9.66 15.61 -15.60
N TYR A 505 -10.13 14.75 -16.52
CA TYR A 505 -10.94 15.13 -17.67
C TYR A 505 -12.28 14.38 -17.68
N PRO A 506 -13.19 14.66 -16.73
CA PRO A 506 -14.45 13.91 -16.61
C PRO A 506 -15.34 14.05 -17.85
N GLU A 507 -15.20 15.15 -18.59
CA GLU A 507 -15.94 15.47 -19.82
C GLU A 507 -15.32 14.86 -21.09
N ALA A 508 -14.22 14.13 -20.98
CA ALA A 508 -13.60 13.45 -22.12
C ALA A 508 -14.29 12.09 -22.37
N THR A 509 -14.56 11.82 -23.65
CA THR A 509 -15.10 10.53 -24.09
C THR A 509 -13.97 9.49 -24.07
N THR A 510 -14.21 8.38 -23.38
CA THR A 510 -13.23 7.29 -23.28
C THR A 510 -13.59 6.15 -24.23
N TRP A 511 -12.64 5.80 -25.10
CA TRP A 511 -12.79 4.82 -26.16
C TRP A 511 -12.01 3.55 -25.82
N ALA A 512 -12.64 2.39 -26.04
CA ALA A 512 -12.04 1.08 -25.86
C ALA A 512 -11.84 0.35 -27.18
N ALA A 513 -10.77 -0.41 -27.30
CA ALA A 513 -10.66 -1.46 -28.32
C ALA A 513 -11.73 -2.56 -28.13
N PRO A 514 -12.13 -3.25 -29.21
CA PRO A 514 -13.16 -4.29 -29.14
C PRO A 514 -12.91 -5.37 -28.09
N GLY A 515 -13.91 -5.61 -27.24
CA GLY A 515 -13.88 -6.66 -26.21
C GLY A 515 -13.02 -6.33 -24.99
N LEU A 516 -12.43 -5.14 -24.91
CA LEU A 516 -11.66 -4.71 -23.74
C LEU A 516 -12.53 -4.58 -22.48
N ARG A 517 -13.74 -4.00 -22.65
CA ARG A 517 -14.68 -3.73 -21.56
C ARG A 517 -15.07 -4.97 -20.77
N ASP A 518 -15.13 -6.13 -21.43
CA ASP A 518 -15.57 -7.40 -20.84
C ASP A 518 -14.47 -8.12 -20.06
N ARG A 519 -13.22 -7.65 -20.15
CA ARG A 519 -12.09 -8.29 -19.47
C ARG A 519 -12.19 -8.12 -17.96
N ALA A 520 -11.93 -9.20 -17.22
CA ALA A 520 -12.04 -9.22 -15.77
C ALA A 520 -11.20 -8.13 -15.06
N PRO A 521 -9.93 -7.85 -15.44
CA PRO A 521 -9.16 -6.77 -14.83
C PRO A 521 -9.76 -5.38 -15.05
N VAL A 522 -10.38 -5.17 -16.22
CA VAL A 522 -11.05 -3.92 -16.58
C VAL A 522 -12.33 -3.75 -15.76
N ARG A 523 -13.17 -4.78 -15.68
CA ARG A 523 -14.42 -4.75 -14.86
C ARG A 523 -14.16 -4.58 -13.37
N ALA A 524 -13.00 -5.03 -12.89
CA ALA A 524 -12.56 -4.83 -11.51
C ALA A 524 -11.94 -3.44 -11.27
N SER A 525 -11.70 -2.65 -12.32
CA SER A 525 -11.15 -1.29 -12.23
C SER A 525 -12.26 -0.24 -12.16
N SER A 526 -11.89 1.00 -11.85
CA SER A 526 -12.78 2.16 -11.90
C SER A 526 -12.84 2.83 -13.28
N VAL A 527 -12.20 2.25 -14.31
CA VAL A 527 -12.15 2.84 -15.65
C VAL A 527 -13.50 2.76 -16.34
N ARG A 528 -13.99 3.92 -16.75
CA ARG A 528 -15.19 4.08 -17.58
C ARG A 528 -14.84 3.86 -19.06
N PHE A 529 -15.72 3.26 -19.83
CA PHE A 529 -15.64 3.33 -21.29
C PHE A 529 -16.95 3.86 -21.80
N ASP A 530 -16.92 4.91 -22.61
CA ASP A 530 -18.09 5.60 -23.13
C ASP A 530 -18.48 5.03 -24.50
N ALA A 531 -17.49 4.59 -25.29
CA ALA A 531 -17.69 4.00 -26.60
C ALA A 531 -16.63 2.92 -26.93
N GLU A 532 -16.96 2.06 -27.90
CA GLU A 532 -16.05 1.05 -28.45
C GLU A 532 -15.60 1.47 -29.87
N LEU A 533 -14.33 1.23 -30.21
CA LEU A 533 -13.74 1.56 -31.50
C LEU A 533 -14.10 0.51 -32.56
N GLY A 534 -14.47 0.97 -33.76
CA GLY A 534 -14.76 0.13 -34.91
C GLY A 534 -13.64 0.10 -35.96
N GLU A 535 -13.95 -0.46 -37.13
CA GLU A 535 -13.00 -0.55 -38.27
C GLU A 535 -12.76 0.78 -38.99
N THR A 536 -13.52 1.83 -38.67
CA THR A 536 -13.41 3.16 -39.27
C THR A 536 -13.49 4.25 -38.22
N ALA A 537 -12.82 5.37 -38.48
CA ALA A 537 -12.76 6.49 -37.55
C ALA A 537 -14.17 7.08 -37.31
N PRO A 538 -14.52 7.43 -36.05
CA PRO A 538 -15.68 8.25 -35.75
C PRO A 538 -15.73 9.51 -36.63
N ALA A 539 -16.93 9.98 -36.96
CA ALA A 539 -17.12 11.12 -37.87
C ALA A 539 -16.40 12.40 -37.42
N GLU A 540 -16.23 12.59 -36.10
CA GLU A 540 -15.47 13.70 -35.51
C GLU A 540 -13.96 13.61 -35.74
N TRP A 541 -13.41 12.42 -36.02
CA TRP A 541 -11.98 12.21 -36.26
C TRP A 541 -11.67 12.04 -37.74
N SER A 542 -12.67 11.69 -38.55
CA SER A 542 -12.52 11.28 -39.95
C SER A 542 -11.99 12.39 -40.87
N GLY A 543 -11.91 13.65 -40.41
CA GLY A 543 -11.20 14.77 -41.08
C GLY A 543 -9.69 14.76 -40.87
N THR A 544 -9.20 14.10 -39.81
CA THR A 544 -7.76 14.04 -39.44
C THR A 544 -7.17 12.63 -39.46
N LEU A 545 -7.91 11.63 -38.97
CA LEU A 545 -7.43 10.28 -38.71
C LEU A 545 -8.14 9.25 -39.60
N ASP A 546 -7.37 8.32 -40.15
CA ASP A 546 -7.88 6.99 -40.47
C ASP A 546 -7.64 6.06 -39.27
N GLN A 547 -8.46 5.02 -39.15
CA GLN A 547 -8.26 3.98 -38.14
C GLN A 547 -8.61 2.62 -38.74
N GLY A 548 -8.18 1.57 -38.07
CA GLY A 548 -8.68 0.22 -38.28
C GLY A 548 -8.23 -0.70 -37.15
N ILE A 549 -8.60 -1.98 -37.24
CA ILE A 549 -8.29 -2.95 -36.20
C ILE A 549 -7.47 -4.11 -36.77
N VAL A 550 -6.45 -4.54 -36.05
CA VAL A 550 -5.83 -5.85 -36.28
C VAL A 550 -6.44 -6.84 -35.31
N HIS A 551 -7.39 -7.64 -35.83
CA HIS A 551 -8.01 -8.72 -35.10
C HIS A 551 -7.09 -9.94 -35.04
N GLY A 552 -6.65 -10.31 -33.83
CA GLY A 552 -5.90 -11.54 -33.55
C GLY A 552 -6.74 -12.59 -32.82
N GLY A 553 -6.19 -13.79 -32.68
CA GLY A 553 -6.76 -14.82 -31.82
C GLY A 553 -6.45 -14.59 -30.34
N ALA A 554 -7.10 -15.38 -29.47
CA ALA A 554 -6.96 -15.30 -28.01
C ALA A 554 -7.29 -13.90 -27.41
N GLY A 555 -8.20 -13.16 -28.06
CA GLY A 555 -8.65 -11.84 -27.59
C GLY A 555 -7.60 -10.75 -27.74
N PHE A 556 -6.65 -10.90 -28.66
CA PHE A 556 -5.76 -9.82 -29.09
C PHE A 556 -6.51 -8.95 -30.12
N ASN A 557 -6.71 -7.69 -29.79
CA ASN A 557 -7.18 -6.66 -30.72
C ASN A 557 -6.30 -5.43 -30.50
N GLU A 558 -5.77 -4.86 -31.58
CA GLU A 558 -5.06 -3.58 -31.54
C GLU A 558 -5.68 -2.62 -32.55
N VAL A 559 -6.09 -1.46 -32.06
CA VAL A 559 -6.55 -0.36 -32.89
C VAL A 559 -5.35 0.49 -33.31
N TRP A 560 -5.21 0.73 -34.60
CA TRP A 560 -4.19 1.61 -35.16
C TRP A 560 -4.83 2.91 -35.66
N PHE A 561 -4.05 3.99 -35.65
CA PHE A 561 -4.45 5.29 -36.18
C PHE A 561 -3.46 5.79 -37.20
N PHE A 562 -3.93 6.44 -38.26
CA PHE A 562 -3.08 7.09 -39.25
C PHE A 562 -3.45 8.56 -39.36
N HIS A 563 -2.53 9.41 -38.89
CA HIS A 563 -2.65 10.86 -38.98
C HIS A 563 -2.30 11.31 -40.40
N ARG A 564 -3.33 11.54 -41.22
CA ARG A 564 -3.18 11.84 -42.65
C ARG A 564 -2.32 13.08 -42.95
N PRO A 565 -2.48 14.22 -42.24
CA PRO A 565 -1.72 15.43 -42.56
C PRO A 565 -0.20 15.26 -42.51
N THR A 566 0.30 14.39 -41.62
CA THR A 566 1.73 14.17 -41.41
C THR A 566 2.17 12.75 -41.75
N LYS A 567 1.30 11.98 -42.44
CA LYS A 567 1.50 10.57 -42.78
C LYS A 567 2.10 9.75 -41.63
N THR A 568 1.59 9.96 -40.42
CA THR A 568 2.13 9.34 -39.21
C THR A 568 1.22 8.20 -38.75
N LEU A 569 1.74 6.98 -38.79
CA LEU A 569 1.06 5.79 -38.27
C LEU A 569 1.35 5.66 -36.78
N VAL A 570 0.30 5.42 -35.99
CA VAL A 570 0.35 5.17 -34.55
C VAL A 570 -0.12 3.75 -34.29
N LEU A 571 0.79 2.95 -33.73
CA LEU A 571 0.60 1.57 -33.29
C LEU A 571 0.85 1.49 -31.78
N VAL A 572 0.70 0.29 -31.23
CA VAL A 572 0.95 -0.01 -29.82
C VAL A 572 1.96 -1.15 -29.72
N ASP A 573 1.49 -2.40 -29.62
CA ASP A 573 2.28 -3.60 -29.36
C ASP A 573 2.54 -4.41 -30.64
N LEU A 574 1.86 -4.10 -31.75
CA LEU A 574 2.09 -4.78 -33.04
C LEU A 574 3.54 -4.70 -33.50
N ILE A 575 4.26 -3.64 -33.13
CA ILE A 575 5.68 -3.45 -33.39
C ILE A 575 6.38 -2.98 -32.12
N GLU A 576 7.48 -3.66 -31.78
CA GLU A 576 8.38 -3.26 -30.70
C GLU A 576 9.77 -2.95 -31.27
N ASN A 577 10.38 -1.87 -30.78
CA ASN A 577 11.74 -1.47 -31.18
C ASN A 577 12.56 -0.97 -29.98
N LEU A 578 12.62 -1.81 -28.94
CA LEU A 578 13.38 -1.53 -27.73
C LEU A 578 14.86 -1.33 -28.07
N ASP A 579 15.47 -0.30 -27.49
CA ASP A 579 16.89 -0.02 -27.66
C ASP A 579 17.73 -0.98 -26.81
N PRO A 580 18.52 -1.90 -27.41
CA PRO A 580 19.31 -2.86 -26.65
C PRO A 580 20.25 -2.21 -25.64
N GLU A 581 20.83 -1.06 -25.98
CA GLU A 581 21.79 -0.36 -25.12
C GLU A 581 21.14 0.21 -23.87
N LYS A 582 19.82 0.41 -23.91
CA LYS A 582 19.01 0.88 -22.78
C LYS A 582 18.55 -0.25 -21.85
N LEU A 583 18.67 -1.51 -22.26
CA LEU A 583 18.22 -2.68 -21.50
C LEU A 583 19.34 -3.27 -20.61
N PRO A 584 19.01 -3.77 -19.40
CA PRO A 584 19.92 -4.58 -18.59
C PRO A 584 20.41 -5.82 -19.34
N PRO A 585 21.61 -6.37 -19.04
CA PRO A 585 22.21 -7.45 -19.85
C PRO A 585 21.31 -8.68 -20.08
N ILE A 586 20.63 -9.16 -19.03
CA ILE A 586 19.73 -10.31 -19.14
C ILE A 586 18.48 -9.96 -19.95
N THR A 587 17.86 -8.82 -19.66
CA THR A 587 16.69 -8.31 -20.40
C THR A 587 17.02 -8.10 -21.88
N ARG A 588 18.19 -7.53 -22.18
CA ARG A 588 18.69 -7.33 -23.54
C ARG A 588 18.75 -8.67 -24.29
N MET A 589 19.35 -9.69 -23.68
CA MET A 589 19.46 -11.01 -24.29
C MET A 589 18.08 -11.61 -24.60
N VAL A 590 17.13 -11.51 -23.65
CA VAL A 590 15.76 -12.00 -23.84
C VAL A 590 15.03 -11.23 -24.94
N MET A 591 15.11 -9.90 -24.93
CA MET A 591 14.43 -9.03 -25.90
C MET A 591 15.05 -9.10 -27.30
N GLN A 592 16.33 -9.43 -27.41
CA GLN A 592 16.97 -9.77 -28.69
C GLN A 592 16.48 -11.12 -29.20
N ALA A 593 16.40 -12.13 -28.34
CA ALA A 593 15.90 -13.46 -28.72
C ALA A 593 14.42 -13.45 -29.13
N SER A 594 13.61 -12.54 -28.56
CA SER A 594 12.20 -12.34 -28.94
C SER A 594 11.99 -11.45 -30.17
N ALA A 595 13.06 -10.83 -30.70
CA ALA A 595 13.02 -9.80 -31.74
C ALA A 595 12.35 -8.47 -31.36
N ALA A 596 12.05 -8.23 -30.08
CA ALA A 596 11.48 -6.97 -29.56
C ALA A 596 12.39 -5.73 -29.72
N THR A 597 13.65 -5.94 -30.12
CA THR A 597 14.66 -4.91 -30.35
C THR A 597 14.91 -4.60 -31.84
N HIS A 598 14.16 -5.24 -32.76
CA HIS A 598 14.44 -5.20 -34.19
C HIS A 598 13.42 -4.36 -35.00
N GLY A 599 12.46 -3.71 -34.34
CA GLY A 599 11.41 -2.97 -35.03
C GLY A 599 10.50 -3.91 -35.83
N THR A 600 10.02 -4.97 -35.18
CA THR A 600 9.11 -5.97 -35.76
C THR A 600 8.12 -6.44 -34.69
N THR A 601 7.10 -7.20 -35.09
CA THR A 601 6.26 -7.93 -34.16
C THR A 601 7.09 -8.96 -33.41
N ALA A 602 7.18 -8.80 -32.08
CA ALA A 602 7.92 -9.71 -31.22
C ALA A 602 7.38 -11.15 -31.38
N ARG A 603 8.28 -12.14 -31.30
CA ARG A 603 7.98 -13.55 -31.60
C ARG A 603 6.83 -14.11 -30.76
N TYR A 604 6.65 -13.63 -29.53
CA TYR A 604 5.55 -14.05 -28.66
C TYR A 604 4.17 -13.52 -29.10
N LEU A 605 4.11 -12.40 -29.84
CA LEU A 605 2.87 -11.84 -30.40
C LEU A 605 2.51 -12.41 -31.77
N ARG A 606 3.48 -13.02 -32.47
CA ARG A 606 3.26 -13.58 -33.82
C ARG A 606 2.20 -14.67 -33.87
N LEU A 607 2.12 -15.50 -32.83
CA LEU A 607 1.11 -16.56 -32.77
C LEU A 607 -0.31 -16.00 -32.58
N PRO A 608 -0.59 -15.15 -31.57
CA PRO A 608 -1.89 -14.47 -31.47
C PRO A 608 -2.32 -13.77 -32.75
N VAL A 609 -1.41 -13.01 -33.40
CA VAL A 609 -1.72 -12.32 -34.65
C VAL A 609 -2.00 -13.31 -35.80
N ARG A 610 -1.24 -14.40 -35.93
CA ARG A 610 -1.51 -15.47 -36.92
C ARG A 610 -2.85 -16.17 -36.72
N LEU A 611 -3.30 -16.31 -35.47
CA LEU A 611 -4.60 -16.90 -35.18
C LEU A 611 -5.77 -16.01 -35.66
N GLY A 612 -5.53 -14.74 -35.95
CA GLY A 612 -6.49 -13.87 -36.66
C GLY A 612 -6.63 -14.19 -38.15
N GLY A 613 -5.80 -15.08 -38.69
CA GLY A 613 -5.95 -15.64 -40.04
C GLY A 613 -5.91 -14.60 -41.16
N ALA A 614 -6.89 -14.69 -42.07
CA ALA A 614 -6.98 -13.82 -43.24
C ALA A 614 -7.26 -12.36 -42.87
N ASP A 615 -8.01 -12.10 -41.80
CA ASP A 615 -8.40 -10.75 -41.38
C ASP A 615 -7.20 -9.99 -40.84
N ALA A 616 -6.38 -10.62 -40.00
CA ALA A 616 -5.11 -10.04 -39.54
C ALA A 616 -4.17 -9.71 -40.72
N LYS A 617 -4.06 -10.62 -41.69
CA LYS A 617 -3.23 -10.41 -42.88
C LYS A 617 -3.73 -9.23 -43.71
N LYS A 618 -5.05 -9.15 -43.94
CA LYS A 618 -5.70 -8.06 -44.68
C LYS A 618 -5.52 -6.71 -43.97
N ALA A 619 -5.69 -6.67 -42.66
CA ALA A 619 -5.48 -5.46 -41.86
C ALA A 619 -4.03 -4.96 -41.95
N VAL A 620 -3.05 -5.87 -41.83
CA VAL A 620 -1.62 -5.52 -41.97
C VAL A 620 -1.27 -5.08 -43.39
N GLN A 621 -1.85 -5.69 -44.43
CA GLN A 621 -1.70 -5.23 -45.81
C GLN A 621 -2.25 -3.81 -46.00
N ALA A 622 -3.40 -3.50 -45.39
CA ALA A 622 -3.97 -2.16 -45.41
C ALA A 622 -3.06 -1.15 -44.71
N ILE A 623 -2.51 -1.50 -43.54
CA ILE A 623 -1.55 -0.66 -42.81
C ILE A 623 -0.29 -0.37 -43.65
N VAL A 624 0.27 -1.39 -44.31
CA VAL A 624 1.46 -1.21 -45.16
C VAL A 624 1.15 -0.35 -46.39
N ALA A 625 -0.06 -0.44 -46.95
CA ALA A 625 -0.51 0.34 -48.10
C ALA A 625 -0.70 1.84 -47.80
N LEU A 626 -0.72 2.26 -46.52
CA LEU A 626 -0.79 3.67 -46.13
C LEU A 626 0.49 4.45 -46.44
N GLU A 627 1.61 3.75 -46.68
CA GLU A 627 2.93 4.34 -46.95
C GLU A 627 3.31 5.48 -45.98
N PRO A 628 3.37 5.21 -44.65
CA PRO A 628 3.65 6.25 -43.67
C PRO A 628 5.08 6.77 -43.77
N ASP A 629 5.26 8.08 -43.53
CA ASP A 629 6.58 8.68 -43.38
C ASP A 629 7.18 8.32 -42.01
N ARG A 630 6.32 8.23 -40.99
CA ARG A 630 6.68 7.91 -39.60
C ARG A 630 5.78 6.83 -39.01
N VAL A 631 6.36 5.97 -38.16
CA VAL A 631 5.61 5.00 -37.35
C VAL A 631 5.96 5.17 -35.87
N ILE A 632 4.95 5.44 -35.05
CA ILE A 632 5.03 5.56 -33.59
C ILE A 632 4.44 4.28 -32.98
N PHE A 633 5.08 3.78 -31.92
CA PHE A 633 4.57 2.67 -31.10
C PHE A 633 4.92 2.90 -29.63
N ALA A 634 4.29 2.12 -28.76
CA ALA A 634 4.34 2.35 -27.32
C ALA A 634 5.69 1.98 -26.67
N HIS A 635 6.41 1.04 -27.28
CA HIS A 635 7.65 0.48 -26.73
C HIS A 635 8.83 0.64 -27.70
N GLY A 636 9.74 1.57 -27.40
CA GLY A 636 11.00 1.71 -28.13
C GLY A 636 11.18 3.02 -28.90
N ARG A 637 12.20 3.06 -29.77
CA ARG A 637 12.44 4.22 -30.66
C ARG A 637 11.50 4.18 -31.88
N PRO A 638 10.71 5.22 -32.16
CA PRO A 638 9.87 5.28 -33.36
C PRO A 638 10.66 5.11 -34.67
N PHE A 639 9.94 4.89 -35.76
CA PHE A 639 10.51 4.99 -37.10
C PHE A 639 10.38 6.43 -37.57
N ASP A 640 11.35 7.28 -37.23
CA ASP A 640 11.30 8.72 -37.51
C ASP A 640 11.48 9.08 -38.99
N SER A 641 11.98 8.13 -39.79
CA SER A 641 12.15 8.21 -41.24
C SER A 641 12.02 6.82 -41.87
N ASP A 642 11.79 6.79 -43.18
CA ASP A 642 11.58 5.58 -43.98
C ASP A 642 10.48 4.65 -43.42
N GLY A 643 9.42 5.24 -42.86
CA GLY A 643 8.34 4.52 -42.18
C GLY A 643 7.80 3.37 -43.02
N ALA A 644 7.41 3.63 -44.27
CA ALA A 644 6.86 2.63 -45.18
C ALA A 644 7.79 1.43 -45.41
N ALA A 645 9.07 1.68 -45.72
CA ALA A 645 10.04 0.62 -45.98
C ALA A 645 10.34 -0.21 -44.72
N ARG A 646 10.45 0.44 -43.56
CA ARG A 646 10.67 -0.22 -42.27
C ARG A 646 9.45 -1.01 -41.82
N LEU A 647 8.25 -0.48 -42.03
CA LEU A 647 6.97 -1.13 -41.74
C LEU A 647 6.78 -2.39 -42.57
N LYS A 648 7.09 -2.33 -43.87
CA LYS A 648 7.05 -3.51 -44.75
C LYS A 648 7.98 -4.61 -44.22
N ARG A 649 9.22 -4.28 -43.86
CA ARG A 649 10.16 -5.22 -43.23
C ARG A 649 9.65 -5.78 -41.90
N ALA A 650 9.04 -4.92 -41.08
CA ALA A 650 8.50 -5.30 -39.78
C ALA A 650 7.45 -6.42 -39.86
N PHE A 651 6.70 -6.50 -40.97
CA PHE A 651 5.60 -7.44 -41.17
C PHE A 651 5.88 -8.59 -42.16
N GLU A 652 7.10 -8.73 -42.72
CA GLU A 652 7.48 -9.82 -43.64
C GLU A 652 7.18 -11.23 -43.12
N TRP A 653 7.10 -11.39 -41.80
CA TRP A 653 6.80 -12.69 -41.18
C TRP A 653 5.33 -13.12 -41.32
N LEU A 654 4.43 -12.21 -41.75
CA LEU A 654 2.99 -12.39 -41.87
C LEU A 654 2.48 -12.22 -43.32
N ILE A 655 2.96 -11.21 -44.05
CA ILE A 655 2.46 -10.86 -45.39
C ILE A 655 3.27 -11.43 -46.54
#